data_AF-A0A8J7HY58-F1
#
_entry.id   AF-A0A8J7HY58-F1
#
_cell.length_a   1.000
_cell.length_b   1.000
_cell.length_c   1.000
_cell.angle_alpha   90.00
_cell.angle_beta   90.00
_cell.angle_gamma   90.00
#
_symmetry.space_group_name_H-M   'P 1'
#
loop_
_entity.id
_entity.type
_entity.pdbx_description
1 polymer ?
#
loop_
_entity_poly.entity_id
_entity_poly.type
_entity_poly.pdbx_seq_one_letter_code
_entity_poly.pdbx_strand_id
1 'polypeptide(L)'
;MRLDSVLVRFYKSFNVDYMKQHDSRAHKKPWEIIKADNTEMWYPYIQVPIDPKITAIVGANESGKSHLLSAIEKAITGYAIEYDSKKQPISSRDFCRYSERFLVTSDKNRLPDFGTEWSCLSEIECKHIKKLSDISQSRPLDRFFLFRTSGNLLSIYLPEDEGKYSYHEVDPRKVDEFIKILPGTRRLKSNIALPSSIPIQKLVQKVKGEADCTKYEMLSNTHRQRIRKLIDEFYKNPQIFNNSKTPYNFNEDKASNNVIQEIINILSDSDSTLNEKEKDKQEEEVNLTYQLLCIIAEVNEINLLDLAHSMEANDVGYTQAIIDKINRQLSANLNFPNYWVQDSKFRLLVSAKDHNLEFTIVDRTGTKYSFDERSNGLKYFLSYFIQHRSYEPPNNIPEILLMDEPDAFLSSRAQQDLLKIFEEVANSEDRKSASQVVYVTHSPFLIDKNHGERIRVLDKGSDYEGTRVVKSVSRNHYEPLRSAFGAFVAETVYISHCNLMVEGPVDQVLLAGVSTYLRTFDVASKRESLDLNEVTIVPAEGASNIPYLTYLARGRDSEQPAVIVLLDSDDSGNNAKKELTKKGYGPRKKPPLKEEFVLQIGDLRQLGVNFPETLSSPEVEDLIPIPISVLAAQKFASEVRGVRERDTRDITEEFVQHKVELGETMFDAVDACVKQCSKDPHYLDKVGFARSVVEVINSLKRDTNREMKYTEALDKFEFNFKILFRELDRRKSLAELERTREKASQKLKDIEESFFSNHPNTANREDVVQFLEKLEALLLLDDSFDSDEIRKGIGCIRNDYQLNFNLSEPVENYEKFKQDLQRLKYSGKFASQEKQENFQIIHEGKLINSSGNNQSLELSKPSSLDDDNSKNSSSSEAKIMNIKKSKSKNNTGNADSTASS
;
A
#
# COMPACT_ATOMS: atom_id res chain seq x y z
N MET A 1 -14.68 -8.55 23.59
CA MET A 1 -13.32 -8.69 24.15
C MET A 1 -12.23 -8.43 23.11
N ARG A 2 -11.05 -7.92 23.51
CA ARG A 2 -9.86 -7.66 22.64
C ARG A 2 -8.55 -8.06 23.31
N LEU A 3 -7.56 -8.48 22.52
CA LEU A 3 -6.21 -8.82 22.96
C LEU A 3 -5.34 -7.56 23.02
N ASP A 4 -4.85 -7.19 24.20
CA ASP A 4 -4.00 -6.01 24.40
C ASP A 4 -2.50 -6.35 24.37
N SER A 5 -2.12 -7.53 24.86
CA SER A 5 -0.74 -7.97 24.81
C SER A 5 -0.59 -9.48 24.90
N VAL A 6 0.50 -9.99 24.32
CA VAL A 6 0.94 -11.38 24.48
C VAL A 6 2.24 -11.40 25.25
N LEU A 7 2.30 -12.30 26.23
CA LEU A 7 3.43 -12.54 27.11
C LEU A 7 4.02 -13.90 26.76
N VAL A 8 5.28 -13.93 26.34
CA VAL A 8 5.95 -15.17 25.93
C VAL A 8 7.20 -15.39 26.75
N ARG A 9 7.41 -16.62 27.21
CA ARG A 9 8.61 -17.03 27.94
C ARG A 9 9.00 -18.46 27.59
N PHE A 10 10.30 -18.69 27.43
CA PHE A 10 10.90 -20.00 27.11
C PHE A 10 10.32 -20.70 25.87
N TYR A 11 10.00 -19.94 24.81
CA TYR A 11 9.43 -20.46 23.58
C TYR A 11 10.33 -20.16 22.36
N LYS A 12 10.93 -21.18 21.77
CA LYS A 12 11.79 -21.08 20.58
C LYS A 12 12.85 -19.98 20.73
N SER A 13 12.68 -18.83 20.08
CA SER A 13 13.58 -17.67 20.17
C SER A 13 13.30 -16.74 21.36
N PHE A 14 12.12 -16.83 21.96
CA PHE A 14 11.73 -16.04 23.13
C PHE A 14 12.24 -16.70 24.41
N ASN A 15 13.20 -16.06 25.08
CA ASN A 15 13.70 -16.54 26.37
C ASN A 15 12.99 -15.85 27.54
N VAL A 16 13.52 -14.71 27.97
CA VAL A 16 13.02 -13.85 29.06
C VAL A 16 13.24 -12.40 28.69
N ASP A 17 12.50 -11.47 29.31
CA ASP A 17 12.77 -10.05 29.12
C ASP A 17 14.06 -9.66 29.86
N TYR A 18 15.19 -9.81 29.15
CA TYR A 18 16.52 -9.61 29.70
C TYR A 18 16.73 -8.19 30.23
N MET A 19 16.27 -7.18 29.48
CA MET A 19 16.39 -5.78 29.89
C MET A 19 15.62 -5.52 31.19
N LYS A 20 14.40 -6.05 31.31
CA LYS A 20 13.62 -5.94 32.55
C LYS A 20 14.26 -6.73 33.69
N GLN A 21 14.82 -7.90 33.42
CA GLN A 21 15.46 -8.75 34.43
C GLN A 21 16.68 -8.07 35.08
N HIS A 22 17.39 -7.23 34.32
CA HIS A 22 18.57 -6.49 34.77
C HIS A 22 18.30 -5.04 35.19
N ASP A 23 17.07 -4.54 35.10
CA ASP A 23 16.71 -3.20 35.60
C ASP A 23 16.41 -3.23 37.11
N SER A 24 17.26 -2.55 37.88
CA SER A 24 17.11 -2.39 39.33
C SER A 24 15.78 -1.75 39.79
N ARG A 25 15.09 -1.02 38.90
CA ARG A 25 13.80 -0.35 39.19
C ARG A 25 12.58 -1.20 38.81
N ALA A 26 12.77 -2.37 38.20
CA ALA A 26 11.66 -3.16 37.68
C ALA A 26 10.88 -3.87 38.80
N HIS A 27 9.56 -3.71 38.78
CA HIS A 27 8.66 -4.40 39.70
C HIS A 27 8.40 -5.84 39.25
N LYS A 28 8.64 -6.80 40.16
CA LYS A 28 8.38 -8.22 39.96
C LYS A 28 6.89 -8.50 40.03
N LYS A 29 6.34 -9.16 39.01
CA LYS A 29 4.93 -9.56 39.01
C LYS A 29 4.77 -11.00 39.55
N PRO A 30 3.62 -11.33 40.18
CA PRO A 30 3.42 -12.65 40.80
C PRO A 30 3.66 -13.84 39.86
N TRP A 31 3.18 -13.76 38.61
CA TRP A 31 3.34 -14.81 37.59
C TRP A 31 4.75 -14.91 36.98
N GLU A 32 5.64 -13.95 37.26
CA GLU A 32 7.03 -13.98 36.78
C GLU A 32 7.95 -14.78 37.71
N ILE A 33 7.47 -15.14 38.90
CA ILE A 33 8.24 -15.86 39.91
C ILE A 33 8.04 -17.37 39.72
N ILE A 34 9.13 -18.10 39.57
CA ILE A 34 9.13 -19.57 39.48
C ILE A 34 9.83 -20.13 40.73
N LYS A 35 9.17 -21.08 41.40
CA LYS A 35 9.75 -21.85 42.51
C LYS A 35 10.37 -23.13 41.97
N ALA A 36 11.69 -23.26 42.09
CA ALA A 36 12.42 -24.48 41.77
C ALA A 36 13.42 -24.78 42.90
N ASP A 37 13.46 -26.02 43.38
CA ASP A 37 14.41 -26.50 44.39
C ASP A 37 14.54 -25.61 45.65
N ASN A 38 13.39 -25.18 46.20
CA ASN A 38 13.29 -24.25 47.34
C ASN A 38 13.90 -22.85 47.10
N THR A 39 14.17 -22.48 45.84
CA THR A 39 14.60 -21.14 45.44
C THR A 39 13.55 -20.46 44.58
N GLU A 40 13.26 -19.19 44.90
CA GLU A 40 12.41 -18.32 44.08
C GLU A 40 13.28 -17.58 43.06
N MET A 41 13.08 -17.88 41.78
CA MET A 41 13.77 -17.21 40.67
C MET A 41 12.80 -16.33 39.91
N TRP A 42 13.28 -15.17 39.47
CA TRP A 42 12.48 -14.19 38.73
C TRP A 42 12.83 -14.23 37.25
N TYR A 43 11.84 -14.56 36.42
CA TYR A 43 11.96 -14.68 34.98
C TYR A 43 10.83 -13.89 34.31
N PRO A 44 11.04 -12.61 34.00
CA PRO A 44 10.03 -11.77 33.39
C PRO A 44 9.67 -12.24 31.98
N TYR A 45 8.38 -12.12 31.63
CA TYR A 45 7.90 -12.43 30.29
C TYR A 45 8.28 -11.33 29.31
N ILE A 46 8.59 -11.72 28.08
CA ILE A 46 8.66 -10.79 26.96
C ILE A 46 7.23 -10.39 26.60
N GLN A 47 6.88 -9.13 26.84
CA GLN A 47 5.53 -8.62 26.55
C GLN A 47 5.52 -7.88 25.20
N VAL A 48 4.72 -8.40 24.26
CA VAL A 48 4.45 -7.76 22.97
C VAL A 48 3.06 -7.11 23.02
N PRO A 49 2.97 -5.77 23.00
CA PRO A 49 1.68 -5.09 22.95
C PRO A 49 1.05 -5.22 21.57
N ILE A 50 -0.26 -5.51 21.53
CA ILE A 50 -1.08 -5.67 20.33
C ILE A 50 -1.99 -4.45 20.22
N ASP A 51 -2.05 -3.86 19.04
CA ASP A 51 -2.94 -2.75 18.73
C ASP A 51 -4.41 -3.21 18.64
N PRO A 52 -5.39 -2.38 19.03
CA PRO A 52 -6.81 -2.74 18.95
C PRO A 52 -7.33 -3.01 17.54
N LYS A 53 -6.62 -2.58 16.49
CA LYS A 53 -6.98 -2.79 15.09
C LYS A 53 -5.93 -3.62 14.36
N ILE A 54 -4.75 -3.05 14.12
CA ILE A 54 -3.72 -3.66 13.25
C ILE A 54 -2.37 -3.55 13.92
N THR A 55 -1.64 -4.66 14.01
CA THR A 55 -0.27 -4.71 14.51
C THR A 55 0.66 -5.24 13.43
N ALA A 56 1.62 -4.41 13.01
CA ALA A 56 2.69 -4.78 12.09
C ALA A 56 3.94 -5.17 12.88
N ILE A 57 4.41 -6.41 12.74
CA ILE A 57 5.61 -6.90 13.39
C ILE A 57 6.74 -6.99 12.36
N VAL A 58 7.83 -6.30 12.63
CA VAL A 58 8.99 -6.18 11.74
C VAL A 58 10.26 -6.54 12.50
N GLY A 59 11.32 -6.91 11.80
CA GLY A 59 12.56 -7.36 12.45
C GLY A 59 13.45 -8.13 11.49
N ALA A 60 14.75 -8.16 11.81
CA ALA A 60 15.75 -8.90 11.03
C ALA A 60 15.42 -10.41 10.94
N ASN A 61 16.15 -11.12 10.07
CA ASN A 61 16.02 -12.58 9.99
C ASN A 61 16.30 -13.19 11.37
N GLU A 62 15.57 -14.25 11.70
CA GLU A 62 15.71 -14.97 12.98
C GLU A 62 15.33 -14.19 14.25
N SER A 63 14.75 -12.98 14.15
CA SER A 63 14.34 -12.22 15.34
C SER A 63 13.13 -12.80 16.09
N GLY A 64 12.49 -13.85 15.56
CA GLY A 64 11.36 -14.54 16.19
C GLY A 64 9.97 -14.13 15.72
N LYS A 65 9.86 -13.44 14.57
CA LYS A 65 8.59 -12.99 13.98
C LYS A 65 7.55 -14.09 13.80
N SER A 66 7.82 -15.11 12.98
CA SER A 66 6.88 -16.23 12.77
C SER A 66 6.64 -17.03 14.06
N HIS A 67 7.63 -17.08 14.96
CA HIS A 67 7.44 -17.66 16.29
C HIS A 67 6.38 -16.91 17.10
N LEU A 68 6.33 -15.58 17.04
CA LEU A 68 5.33 -14.78 17.75
C LEU A 68 3.90 -15.15 17.31
N LEU A 69 3.63 -15.31 16.01
CA LEU A 69 2.30 -15.70 15.53
C LEU A 69 1.88 -17.05 16.12
N SER A 70 2.77 -18.05 16.08
CA SER A 70 2.50 -19.36 16.69
C SER A 70 2.38 -19.29 18.22
N ALA A 71 3.03 -18.32 18.87
CA ALA A 71 2.91 -18.09 20.31
C ALA A 71 1.53 -17.49 20.65
N ILE A 72 0.99 -16.58 19.83
CA ILE A 72 -0.37 -16.04 19.98
C ILE A 72 -1.39 -17.20 19.91
N GLU A 73 -1.32 -18.04 18.88
CA GLU A 73 -2.23 -19.20 18.73
C GLU A 73 -2.15 -20.15 19.92
N LYS A 74 -0.92 -20.52 20.35
CA LYS A 74 -0.71 -21.41 21.50
C LYS A 74 -1.16 -20.80 22.80
N ALA A 75 -0.97 -19.49 23.00
CA ALA A 75 -1.43 -18.80 24.20
C ALA A 75 -2.96 -18.86 24.32
N ILE A 76 -3.68 -18.62 23.21
CA ILE A 76 -5.14 -18.60 23.18
C ILE A 76 -5.71 -20.02 23.21
N THR A 77 -5.31 -20.88 22.27
CA THR A 77 -5.98 -22.16 21.99
C THR A 77 -5.27 -23.39 22.58
N GLY A 78 -4.00 -23.26 22.99
CA GLY A 78 -3.16 -24.39 23.42
C GLY A 78 -2.50 -25.15 22.27
N TYR A 79 -2.77 -24.79 21.01
CA TYR A 79 -2.11 -25.32 19.82
C TYR A 79 -1.81 -24.21 18.82
N ALA A 80 -0.89 -24.45 17.89
CA ALA A 80 -0.71 -23.62 16.70
C ALA A 80 -1.31 -24.32 15.48
N ILE A 81 -1.79 -23.55 14.51
CA ILE A 81 -2.27 -24.10 13.23
C ILE A 81 -1.15 -23.90 12.22
N GLU A 82 -0.59 -25.00 11.71
CA GLU A 82 0.39 -24.93 10.62
C GLU A 82 -0.30 -24.70 9.26
N TYR A 83 0.50 -24.35 8.26
CA TYR A 83 0.03 -24.10 6.89
C TYR A 83 -0.74 -25.28 6.27
N ASP A 84 -0.55 -26.51 6.76
CA ASP A 84 -1.27 -27.71 6.31
C ASP A 84 -2.54 -27.99 7.13
N SER A 85 -3.03 -27.01 7.88
CA SER A 85 -4.22 -27.10 8.74
C SER A 85 -4.10 -28.12 9.89
N LYS A 86 -2.89 -28.62 10.20
CA LYS A 86 -2.68 -29.50 11.35
C LYS A 86 -2.51 -28.70 12.63
N LYS A 87 -3.15 -29.19 13.70
CA LYS A 87 -3.01 -28.66 15.06
C LYS A 87 -1.73 -29.17 15.69
N GLN A 88 -0.80 -28.27 16.01
CA GLN A 88 0.40 -28.59 16.76
C GLN A 88 0.27 -28.18 18.24
N PRO A 89 0.16 -29.13 19.18
CA PRO A 89 0.08 -28.81 20.59
C PRO A 89 1.41 -28.25 21.13
N ILE A 90 1.37 -27.62 22.30
CA ILE A 90 2.56 -27.17 23.01
C ILE A 90 3.45 -28.38 23.35
N SER A 91 4.71 -28.35 22.88
CA SER A 91 5.67 -29.43 23.08
C SER A 91 6.91 -28.97 23.83
N SER A 92 7.59 -29.88 24.51
CA SER A 92 8.93 -29.62 25.09
C SER A 92 9.96 -29.32 24.00
N ARG A 93 9.73 -29.77 22.75
CA ARG A 93 10.57 -29.41 21.59
C ARG A 93 10.53 -27.93 21.25
N ASP A 94 9.47 -27.23 21.65
CA ASP A 94 9.33 -25.79 21.47
C ASP A 94 10.06 -24.98 22.54
N PHE A 95 10.63 -25.62 23.56
CA PHE A 95 11.31 -24.93 24.64
C PHE A 95 12.53 -24.16 24.13
N CYS A 96 12.72 -22.95 24.66
CA CYS A 96 13.80 -22.07 24.22
C CYS A 96 15.17 -22.69 24.49
N ARG A 97 15.98 -22.80 23.43
CA ARG A 97 17.34 -23.39 23.50
C ARG A 97 18.36 -22.48 24.21
N TYR A 98 18.06 -21.18 24.35
CA TYR A 98 18.90 -20.23 25.08
C TYR A 98 18.78 -20.36 26.61
N SER A 99 17.88 -21.21 27.11
CA SER A 99 17.61 -21.35 28.53
C SER A 99 18.55 -22.37 29.19
N GLU A 100 19.72 -21.92 29.63
CA GLU A 100 20.79 -22.80 30.15
C GLU A 100 20.40 -23.61 31.40
N ARG A 101 19.63 -23.01 32.32
CA ARG A 101 19.34 -23.62 33.64
C ARG A 101 18.39 -24.80 33.58
N PHE A 102 17.43 -24.82 32.66
CA PHE A 102 16.38 -25.84 32.60
C PHE A 102 16.70 -27.03 31.70
N LEU A 103 17.82 -27.00 30.96
CA LEU A 103 18.24 -28.10 30.09
C LEU A 103 19.03 -29.20 30.83
N VAL A 104 19.60 -28.89 32.00
CA VAL A 104 20.62 -29.76 32.65
C VAL A 104 20.23 -30.23 34.05
N THR A 105 19.31 -29.56 34.75
CA THR A 105 19.12 -29.77 36.21
C THR A 105 17.73 -30.24 36.66
N SER A 106 16.77 -30.46 35.77
CA SER A 106 15.42 -30.87 36.18
C SER A 106 14.96 -32.15 35.47
N ASP A 107 14.63 -33.20 36.22
CA ASP A 107 14.01 -34.47 35.77
C ASP A 107 12.61 -34.30 35.12
N LYS A 108 12.22 -33.07 34.74
CA LYS A 108 10.92 -32.75 34.14
C LYS A 108 11.13 -31.99 32.83
N ASN A 109 10.73 -32.60 31.72
CA ASN A 109 10.57 -31.95 30.41
C ASN A 109 9.65 -30.74 30.56
N ARG A 110 10.23 -29.55 30.74
CA ARG A 110 9.49 -28.31 30.91
C ARG A 110 8.86 -27.88 29.58
N LEU A 111 7.65 -27.30 29.67
CA LEU A 111 6.95 -26.72 28.54
C LEU A 111 7.12 -25.20 28.52
N PRO A 112 7.05 -24.55 27.34
CA PRO A 112 6.98 -23.10 27.23
C PRO A 112 5.80 -22.51 27.99
N ASP A 113 5.95 -21.28 28.47
CA ASP A 113 4.90 -20.55 29.20
C ASP A 113 4.37 -19.39 28.34
N PHE A 114 3.05 -19.25 28.32
CA PHE A 114 2.38 -18.19 27.56
C PHE A 114 1.43 -17.41 28.45
N GLY A 115 1.23 -16.13 28.12
CA GLY A 115 0.23 -15.27 28.75
C GLY A 115 -0.41 -14.36 27.73
N THR A 116 -1.62 -13.91 28.04
CA THR A 116 -2.39 -12.95 27.25
C THR A 116 -3.05 -11.95 28.18
N GLU A 117 -3.19 -10.73 27.69
CA GLU A 117 -3.90 -9.66 28.36
C GLU A 117 -5.11 -9.27 27.53
N TRP A 118 -6.27 -9.20 28.17
CA TRP A 118 -7.54 -8.93 27.50
C TRP A 118 -8.28 -7.76 28.15
N SER A 119 -8.95 -6.97 27.33
CA SER A 119 -9.83 -5.86 27.74
C SER A 119 -11.10 -5.80 26.88
N CYS A 120 -11.94 -4.78 27.11
CA CYS A 120 -13.16 -4.52 26.35
C CYS A 120 -14.11 -5.73 26.32
N LEU A 121 -14.33 -6.34 27.49
CA LEU A 121 -15.24 -7.47 27.66
C LEU A 121 -16.70 -7.00 27.65
N SER A 122 -17.57 -7.77 27.01
CA SER A 122 -19.02 -7.64 27.11
C SER A 122 -19.55 -8.27 28.40
N GLU A 123 -20.74 -7.86 28.84
CA GLU A 123 -21.37 -8.42 30.03
C GLU A 123 -21.59 -9.95 29.94
N ILE A 124 -21.83 -10.46 28.74
CA ILE A 124 -22.03 -11.89 28.47
C ILE A 124 -20.71 -12.65 28.65
N GLU A 125 -19.62 -12.14 28.04
CA GLU A 125 -18.27 -12.70 28.19
C GLU A 125 -17.85 -12.72 29.68
N CYS A 126 -18.09 -11.62 30.40
CA CYS A 126 -17.80 -11.52 31.83
C CYS A 126 -18.54 -12.59 32.66
N LYS A 127 -19.84 -12.79 32.42
CA LYS A 127 -20.63 -13.82 33.14
C LYS A 127 -20.12 -15.23 32.86
N HIS A 128 -19.75 -15.52 31.61
CA HIS A 128 -19.23 -16.84 31.24
C HIS A 128 -17.84 -17.10 31.84
N ILE A 129 -16.92 -16.13 31.80
CA ILE A 129 -15.59 -16.26 32.42
C ILE A 129 -15.72 -16.55 33.91
N LYS A 130 -16.55 -15.78 34.62
CA LYS A 130 -16.80 -15.98 36.06
C LYS A 130 -17.49 -17.31 36.40
N LYS A 131 -18.22 -17.92 35.45
CA LYS A 131 -18.86 -19.23 35.64
C LYS A 131 -17.86 -20.39 35.52
N LEU A 132 -16.80 -20.19 34.74
CA LEU A 132 -15.77 -21.19 34.45
C LEU A 132 -14.49 -21.03 35.29
N SER A 133 -14.45 -20.02 36.15
CA SER A 133 -13.36 -19.72 37.09
C SER A 133 -13.90 -19.53 38.51
N ASP A 134 -13.01 -19.46 39.48
CA ASP A 134 -13.31 -19.18 40.89
C ASP A 134 -13.51 -17.69 41.22
N ILE A 135 -13.72 -16.84 40.20
CA ILE A 135 -13.96 -15.41 40.35
C ILE A 135 -15.38 -15.14 40.91
N SER A 136 -15.48 -14.30 41.94
CA SER A 136 -16.76 -13.86 42.49
C SER A 136 -17.65 -13.16 41.46
N GLN A 137 -18.94 -13.50 41.42
CA GLN A 137 -19.92 -12.94 40.50
C GLN A 137 -20.07 -11.41 40.62
N SER A 138 -19.88 -10.85 41.82
CA SER A 138 -20.01 -9.42 42.11
C SER A 138 -18.81 -8.57 41.69
N ARG A 139 -17.66 -9.17 41.35
CA ARG A 139 -16.42 -8.44 41.07
C ARG A 139 -16.44 -7.86 39.63
N PRO A 140 -16.12 -6.58 39.41
CA PRO A 140 -16.01 -6.04 38.05
C PRO A 140 -14.84 -6.70 37.30
N LEU A 141 -14.98 -6.86 35.97
CA LEU A 141 -14.03 -7.55 35.11
C LEU A 141 -13.83 -6.77 33.81
N ASP A 142 -13.06 -5.69 33.88
CA ASP A 142 -12.81 -4.83 32.71
C ASP A 142 -11.56 -5.28 31.94
N ARG A 143 -10.60 -5.86 32.65
CA ARG A 143 -9.32 -6.35 32.14
C ARG A 143 -8.84 -7.55 32.95
N PHE A 144 -8.24 -8.53 32.29
CA PHE A 144 -7.62 -9.67 32.96
C PHE A 144 -6.38 -10.19 32.22
N PHE A 145 -5.51 -10.85 32.96
CA PHE A 145 -4.37 -11.58 32.42
C PHE A 145 -4.65 -13.06 32.50
N LEU A 146 -4.49 -13.78 31.41
CA LEU A 146 -4.64 -15.23 31.33
C LEU A 146 -3.28 -15.84 31.06
N PHE A 147 -2.83 -16.74 31.92
CA PHE A 147 -1.58 -17.49 31.74
C PHE A 147 -1.86 -18.96 31.50
N ARG A 148 -1.16 -19.50 30.52
CA ARG A 148 -1.12 -20.91 30.16
C ARG A 148 0.25 -21.45 30.54
N THR A 149 0.27 -22.30 31.56
CA THR A 149 1.50 -22.91 32.08
C THR A 149 1.39 -24.43 32.01
N SER A 150 2.54 -25.12 31.92
CA SER A 150 2.58 -26.59 31.88
C SER A 150 1.65 -27.23 30.84
N GLY A 151 1.52 -26.58 29.66
CA GLY A 151 0.68 -27.06 28.56
C GLY A 151 -0.74 -26.49 28.56
N ASN A 152 -1.62 -26.98 29.45
CA ASN A 152 -3.05 -26.65 29.39
C ASN A 152 -3.65 -26.12 30.71
N LEU A 153 -2.82 -25.82 31.73
CA LEU A 153 -3.29 -25.20 32.97
C LEU A 153 -3.48 -23.69 32.75
N LEU A 154 -4.70 -23.22 32.96
CA LEU A 154 -5.09 -21.83 32.80
C LEU A 154 -5.27 -21.15 34.15
N SER A 155 -4.60 -20.01 34.34
CA SER A 155 -4.75 -19.16 35.52
C SER A 155 -5.04 -17.73 35.12
N ILE A 156 -5.92 -17.07 35.86
CA ILE A 156 -6.35 -15.70 35.66
C ILE A 156 -5.77 -14.81 36.75
N TYR A 157 -5.24 -13.65 36.37
CA TYR A 157 -4.87 -12.59 37.30
C TYR A 157 -5.68 -11.33 37.01
N LEU A 158 -6.30 -10.77 38.04
CA LEU A 158 -7.06 -9.53 37.98
C LEU A 158 -6.29 -8.40 38.67
N PRO A 159 -6.18 -7.20 38.07
CA PRO A 159 -5.61 -6.04 38.74
C PRO A 159 -6.51 -5.59 39.92
N GLU A 160 -5.90 -5.18 41.04
CA GLU A 160 -6.60 -4.64 42.21
C GLU A 160 -6.29 -3.16 42.42
N ASP A 161 -5.02 -2.86 42.68
CA ASP A 161 -4.45 -1.52 42.82
C ASP A 161 -3.13 -1.46 42.01
N GLU A 162 -2.46 -0.32 41.96
CA GLU A 162 -1.13 -0.21 41.32
C GLU A 162 -0.17 -1.30 41.82
N GLY A 163 0.12 -2.26 40.94
CA GLY A 163 1.05 -3.35 41.18
C GLY A 163 0.52 -4.57 41.95
N LYS A 164 -0.75 -4.60 42.36
CA LYS A 164 -1.36 -5.75 43.06
C LYS A 164 -2.30 -6.55 42.15
N TYR A 165 -2.26 -7.88 42.30
CA TYR A 165 -3.06 -8.80 41.50
C TYR A 165 -3.63 -9.93 42.34
N SER A 166 -4.90 -10.30 42.10
CA SER A 166 -5.50 -11.51 42.65
C SER A 166 -5.39 -12.68 41.68
N TYR A 167 -5.05 -13.86 42.19
CA TYR A 167 -4.99 -15.11 41.46
C TYR A 167 -6.33 -15.86 41.50
N HIS A 168 -6.70 -16.44 40.36
CA HIS A 168 -7.92 -17.22 40.13
C HIS A 168 -7.61 -18.39 39.19
N GLU A 169 -8.12 -19.59 39.46
CA GLU A 169 -7.90 -20.78 38.64
C GLU A 169 -9.11 -21.07 37.74
N VAL A 170 -8.86 -21.46 36.50
CA VAL A 170 -9.92 -21.93 35.57
C VAL A 170 -10.11 -23.43 35.78
N ASP A 171 -11.36 -23.88 35.83
CA ASP A 171 -11.68 -25.31 35.99
C ASP A 171 -10.98 -26.15 34.90
N PRO A 172 -10.03 -27.06 35.27
CA PRO A 172 -9.26 -27.83 34.30
C PRO A 172 -10.11 -28.72 33.39
N ARG A 173 -11.33 -29.08 33.81
CA ARG A 173 -12.25 -29.91 33.03
C ARG A 173 -13.01 -29.12 31.96
N LYS A 174 -12.99 -27.78 32.03
CA LYS A 174 -13.77 -26.88 31.18
C LYS A 174 -12.90 -25.91 30.38
N VAL A 175 -11.61 -26.21 30.23
CA VAL A 175 -10.68 -25.40 29.44
C VAL A 175 -11.16 -25.23 28.00
N ASP A 176 -11.70 -26.28 27.38
CA ASP A 176 -12.23 -26.21 26.01
C ASP A 176 -13.48 -25.31 25.90
N GLU A 177 -14.31 -25.25 26.95
CA GLU A 177 -15.43 -24.31 27.02
C GLU A 177 -14.93 -22.88 27.22
N PHE A 178 -13.88 -22.69 28.02
CA PHE A 178 -13.27 -21.39 28.27
C PHE A 178 -12.65 -20.81 26.99
N ILE A 179 -11.92 -21.63 26.23
CA ILE A 179 -11.28 -21.20 24.96
C ILE A 179 -12.32 -20.70 23.95
N LYS A 180 -13.53 -21.28 23.92
CA LYS A 180 -14.62 -20.84 23.02
C LYS A 180 -15.16 -19.44 23.34
N ILE A 181 -14.88 -18.89 24.52
CA ILE A 181 -15.24 -17.51 24.90
C ILE A 181 -14.20 -16.52 24.36
N LEU A 182 -12.94 -16.94 24.22
CA LEU A 182 -11.87 -16.08 23.72
C LEU A 182 -12.03 -15.82 22.22
N PRO A 183 -11.68 -14.61 21.74
CA PRO A 183 -11.49 -14.37 20.32
C PRO A 183 -10.62 -15.44 19.68
N GLY A 184 -11.15 -16.10 18.65
CA GLY A 184 -10.44 -17.12 17.90
C GLY A 184 -9.31 -16.54 17.06
N THR A 185 -8.49 -17.40 16.48
CA THR A 185 -7.44 -17.01 15.52
C THR A 185 -7.74 -17.59 14.14
N ARG A 186 -7.53 -16.81 13.08
CA ARG A 186 -7.62 -17.27 11.69
C ARG A 186 -6.38 -16.88 10.88
N ARG A 187 -6.10 -17.61 9.81
CA ARG A 187 -5.04 -17.31 8.83
C ARG A 187 -5.64 -17.29 7.43
N LEU A 188 -5.16 -16.41 6.55
CA LEU A 188 -5.41 -16.55 5.11
C LEU A 188 -4.34 -17.44 4.50
N LYS A 189 -4.73 -18.27 3.54
CA LYS A 189 -3.81 -19.17 2.85
C LYS A 189 -3.06 -18.38 1.77
N SER A 190 -1.76 -18.19 1.99
CA SER A 190 -0.87 -17.37 1.15
C SER A 190 -0.32 -18.07 -0.08
N ASN A 191 -0.45 -19.39 -0.15
CA ASN A 191 0.12 -20.24 -1.20
C ASN A 191 -0.93 -20.77 -2.19
N ILE A 192 -2.18 -20.31 -2.11
CA ILE A 192 -3.27 -20.75 -2.99
C ILE A 192 -3.68 -19.59 -3.90
N ALA A 193 -3.62 -19.84 -5.20
CA ALA A 193 -4.04 -18.93 -6.26
C ALA A 193 -5.37 -19.41 -6.87
N LEU A 194 -6.17 -18.51 -7.43
CA LEU A 194 -7.32 -18.90 -8.25
C LEU A 194 -6.80 -19.69 -9.48
N PRO A 195 -7.37 -20.86 -9.82
CA PRO A 195 -6.94 -21.62 -10.99
C PRO A 195 -7.37 -20.91 -12.28
N SER A 196 -6.65 -21.13 -13.38
CA SER A 196 -7.03 -20.61 -14.70
C SER A 196 -8.25 -21.30 -15.29
N SER A 197 -8.46 -22.57 -14.93
CA SER A 197 -9.66 -23.33 -15.28
C SER A 197 -10.00 -24.36 -14.22
N ILE A 198 -11.29 -24.66 -14.09
CA ILE A 198 -11.78 -25.69 -13.17
C ILE A 198 -12.85 -26.54 -13.85
N PRO A 199 -12.84 -27.88 -13.68
CA PRO A 199 -13.95 -28.71 -14.12
C PRO A 199 -15.22 -28.36 -13.35
N ILE A 200 -16.32 -28.09 -14.06
CA ILE A 200 -17.60 -27.70 -13.43
C ILE A 200 -18.10 -28.77 -12.46
N GLN A 201 -17.85 -30.04 -12.77
CA GLN A 201 -18.29 -31.17 -11.94
C GLN A 201 -17.57 -31.21 -10.57
N LYS A 202 -16.35 -30.66 -10.44
CA LYS A 202 -15.70 -30.51 -9.12
C LYS A 202 -16.45 -29.52 -8.23
N LEU A 203 -17.07 -28.49 -8.81
CA LEU A 203 -17.92 -27.55 -8.08
C LEU A 203 -19.28 -28.18 -7.73
N VAL A 204 -19.86 -28.97 -8.64
CA VAL A 204 -21.08 -29.75 -8.38
C VAL A 204 -20.87 -30.72 -7.22
N GLN A 205 -19.74 -31.44 -7.21
CA GLN A 205 -19.38 -32.34 -6.12
C GLN A 205 -19.29 -31.61 -4.77
N LYS A 206 -18.74 -30.39 -4.74
CA LYS A 206 -18.68 -29.56 -3.53
C LYS A 206 -20.09 -29.22 -2.99
N VAL A 207 -21.03 -28.95 -3.89
CA VAL A 207 -22.41 -28.57 -3.55
C VAL A 207 -23.25 -29.78 -3.11
N LYS A 208 -23.21 -30.88 -3.87
CA LYS A 208 -24.07 -32.06 -3.66
C LYS A 208 -23.43 -33.18 -2.85
N GLY A 209 -22.12 -33.12 -2.59
CA GLY A 209 -21.33 -34.22 -2.02
C GLY A 209 -20.97 -35.30 -3.05
N GLU A 210 -21.87 -35.59 -4.00
CA GLU A 210 -21.68 -36.52 -5.11
C GLU A 210 -21.93 -35.82 -6.46
N ALA A 211 -21.13 -36.13 -7.47
CA ALA A 211 -21.32 -35.68 -8.84
C ALA A 211 -21.69 -36.88 -9.72
N ASP A 212 -22.87 -36.83 -10.35
CA ASP A 212 -23.32 -37.82 -11.31
C ASP A 212 -22.73 -37.47 -12.68
N CYS A 213 -21.45 -37.81 -12.88
CA CYS A 213 -20.69 -37.45 -14.07
C CYS A 213 -19.64 -38.52 -14.41
N THR A 214 -19.16 -38.51 -15.65
CA THR A 214 -18.06 -39.40 -16.02
C THR A 214 -16.74 -38.99 -15.36
N LYS A 215 -15.83 -39.95 -15.09
CA LYS A 215 -14.49 -39.63 -14.58
C LYS A 215 -13.72 -38.68 -15.51
N TYR A 216 -13.99 -38.75 -16.81
CA TYR A 216 -13.40 -37.86 -17.81
C TYR A 216 -13.78 -36.39 -17.59
N GLU A 217 -15.03 -36.11 -17.18
CA GLU A 217 -15.49 -34.76 -16.85
C GLU A 217 -14.87 -34.19 -15.57
N MET A 218 -14.36 -35.03 -14.67
CA MET A 218 -13.65 -34.60 -13.47
C MET A 218 -12.17 -34.25 -13.73
N LEU A 219 -11.62 -34.68 -14.87
CA LEU A 219 -10.23 -34.43 -15.24
C LEU A 219 -9.97 -32.95 -15.57
N SER A 220 -8.77 -32.49 -15.24
CA SER A 220 -8.27 -31.19 -15.70
C SER A 220 -8.11 -31.16 -17.23
N ASN A 221 -8.10 -29.96 -17.81
CA ASN A 221 -7.87 -29.77 -19.26
C ASN A 221 -6.55 -30.42 -19.72
N THR A 222 -5.49 -30.35 -18.92
CA THR A 222 -4.19 -30.98 -19.24
C THR A 222 -4.28 -32.49 -19.34
N HIS A 223 -4.99 -33.16 -18.42
CA HIS A 223 -5.19 -34.61 -18.47
C HIS A 223 -6.06 -35.02 -19.65
N ARG A 224 -7.14 -34.27 -19.95
CA ARG A 224 -7.98 -34.55 -21.13
C ARG A 224 -7.23 -34.36 -22.44
N GLN A 225 -6.39 -33.32 -22.55
CA GLN A 225 -5.53 -33.12 -23.72
C GLN A 225 -4.51 -34.26 -23.90
N ARG A 226 -3.97 -34.80 -22.79
CA ARG A 226 -3.09 -35.97 -22.86
C ARG A 226 -3.83 -37.19 -23.39
N ILE A 227 -5.04 -37.46 -22.88
CA ILE A 227 -5.91 -38.53 -23.41
C ILE A 227 -6.18 -38.32 -24.90
N ARG A 228 -6.54 -37.09 -25.32
CA ARG A 228 -6.75 -36.78 -26.74
C ARG A 228 -5.49 -37.03 -27.59
N LYS A 229 -4.31 -36.61 -27.13
CA LYS A 229 -3.04 -36.87 -27.84
C LYS A 229 -2.75 -38.36 -27.97
N LEU A 230 -3.00 -39.14 -26.92
CA LEU A 230 -2.86 -40.60 -26.94
C LEU A 230 -3.85 -41.25 -27.92
N ILE A 231 -5.08 -40.76 -27.98
CA ILE A 231 -6.09 -41.19 -28.97
C ILE A 231 -5.66 -40.79 -30.40
N ASP A 232 -5.17 -39.58 -30.60
CA ASP A 232 -4.67 -39.12 -31.91
C ASP A 232 -3.45 -39.94 -32.37
N GLU A 233 -2.56 -40.30 -31.43
CA GLU A 233 -1.42 -41.20 -31.68
C GLU A 233 -1.89 -42.60 -32.10
N PHE A 234 -2.92 -43.11 -31.42
CA PHE A 234 -3.60 -44.35 -31.82
C PHE A 234 -4.17 -44.26 -33.25
N TYR A 235 -4.86 -43.17 -33.59
CA TYR A 235 -5.47 -43.00 -34.93
C TYR A 235 -4.47 -42.75 -36.06
N LYS A 236 -3.32 -42.09 -35.80
CA LYS A 236 -2.29 -41.80 -36.80
C LYS A 236 -1.44 -43.00 -37.17
N ASN A 237 -1.33 -43.99 -36.29
CA ASN A 237 -0.59 -45.23 -36.51
C ASN A 237 -1.51 -46.47 -36.53
N PRO A 238 -2.56 -46.52 -37.38
CA PRO A 238 -3.52 -47.62 -37.37
C PRO A 238 -2.91 -48.95 -37.86
N GLN A 239 -1.78 -48.88 -38.57
CA GLN A 239 -1.06 -50.05 -39.10
C GLN A 239 -0.30 -50.85 -38.03
N ILE A 240 -0.12 -50.29 -36.83
CA ILE A 240 0.35 -51.04 -35.66
C ILE A 240 -0.75 -52.01 -35.16
N PHE A 241 -2.00 -51.84 -35.60
CA PHE A 241 -3.17 -52.55 -35.04
C PHE A 241 -4.02 -53.36 -36.05
N ASN A 242 -3.71 -53.29 -37.34
CA ASN A 242 -4.53 -53.93 -38.39
C ASN A 242 -4.14 -55.37 -38.76
N ASN A 243 -3.40 -56.09 -37.92
CA ASN A 243 -3.21 -57.52 -38.05
C ASN A 243 -4.00 -58.31 -36.98
N SER A 244 -5.31 -58.10 -36.91
CA SER A 244 -6.21 -58.95 -36.11
C SER A 244 -7.47 -59.32 -36.87
N LYS A 245 -7.31 -60.13 -37.93
CA LYS A 245 -8.42 -60.98 -38.38
C LYS A 245 -8.40 -62.28 -37.58
N THR A 246 -8.85 -62.26 -36.32
CA THR A 246 -9.50 -63.38 -35.62
C THR A 246 -9.96 -62.97 -34.20
N PRO A 247 -11.19 -63.33 -33.74
CA PRO A 247 -11.77 -62.80 -32.51
C PRO A 247 -11.40 -63.54 -31.21
N TYR A 248 -10.35 -64.37 -31.20
CA TYR A 248 -9.98 -65.19 -30.05
C TYR A 248 -8.47 -65.40 -30.01
N ASN A 249 -7.72 -64.38 -29.59
CA ASN A 249 -6.43 -64.55 -28.92
C ASN A 249 -6.01 -63.21 -28.28
N PHE A 250 -5.96 -63.18 -26.96
CA PHE A 250 -5.64 -62.00 -26.13
C PHE A 250 -4.13 -61.75 -25.96
N ASN A 251 -3.28 -62.46 -26.71
CA ASN A 251 -1.84 -62.37 -26.55
C ASN A 251 -1.18 -62.17 -27.91
N GLU A 252 -1.03 -60.90 -28.30
CA GLU A 252 0.11 -60.34 -29.04
C GLU A 252 -0.26 -58.95 -29.58
N ASP A 253 -0.02 -57.90 -28.77
CA ASP A 253 0.46 -56.59 -29.22
C ASP A 253 0.82 -55.73 -27.99
N LYS A 254 2.12 -55.56 -27.72
CA LYS A 254 2.62 -54.79 -26.56
C LYS A 254 2.38 -53.28 -26.67
N ALA A 255 2.15 -52.76 -27.87
CA ALA A 255 2.00 -51.32 -28.11
C ALA A 255 0.57 -50.80 -27.88
N SER A 256 -0.48 -51.56 -28.27
CA SER A 256 -1.91 -51.23 -28.01
C SER A 256 -2.19 -51.22 -26.53
N ASN A 257 -1.70 -52.26 -25.85
CA ASN A 257 -1.89 -52.40 -24.43
C ASN A 257 -1.26 -51.22 -23.67
N ASN A 258 -0.12 -50.68 -24.10
CA ASN A 258 0.49 -49.55 -23.38
C ASN A 258 -0.33 -48.24 -23.47
N VAL A 259 -0.87 -47.88 -24.64
CA VAL A 259 -1.68 -46.65 -24.79
C VAL A 259 -3.01 -46.77 -24.05
N ILE A 260 -3.68 -47.92 -24.15
CA ILE A 260 -4.94 -48.17 -23.44
C ILE A 260 -4.70 -48.20 -21.92
N GLN A 261 -3.62 -48.85 -21.46
CA GLN A 261 -3.25 -48.85 -20.04
C GLN A 261 -2.89 -47.45 -19.55
N GLU A 262 -2.24 -46.61 -20.37
CA GLU A 262 -1.95 -45.22 -19.99
C GLU A 262 -3.23 -44.37 -19.88
N ILE A 263 -4.19 -44.52 -20.79
CA ILE A 263 -5.50 -43.85 -20.69
C ILE A 263 -6.27 -44.36 -19.46
N ILE A 264 -6.30 -45.68 -19.23
CA ILE A 264 -6.92 -46.28 -18.05
C ILE A 264 -6.26 -45.71 -16.79
N ASN A 265 -4.93 -45.66 -16.73
CA ASN A 265 -4.19 -45.08 -15.62
C ASN A 265 -4.56 -43.60 -15.42
N ILE A 266 -4.65 -42.76 -16.46
CA ILE A 266 -5.07 -41.36 -16.29
C ILE A 266 -6.51 -41.26 -15.75
N LEU A 267 -7.41 -42.17 -16.17
CA LEU A 267 -8.80 -42.22 -15.71
C LEU A 267 -8.96 -42.86 -14.33
N SER A 268 -8.05 -43.74 -13.89
CA SER A 268 -8.07 -44.42 -12.59
C SER A 268 -7.22 -43.71 -11.53
N ASP A 269 -6.14 -43.06 -11.93
CA ASP A 269 -5.12 -42.42 -11.09
C ASP A 269 -5.24 -40.89 -11.04
N SER A 270 -6.40 -40.31 -11.38
CA SER A 270 -6.63 -38.86 -11.32
C SER A 270 -6.33 -38.26 -9.94
N ASP A 271 -6.38 -39.09 -8.88
CA ASP A 271 -5.96 -38.73 -7.52
C ASP A 271 -4.82 -39.61 -6.96
N SER A 272 -4.55 -40.82 -7.42
CA SER A 272 -3.62 -41.74 -6.70
C SER A 272 -2.13 -41.38 -6.83
N THR A 273 -1.74 -40.66 -7.89
CA THR A 273 -0.34 -40.28 -8.19
C THR A 273 0.07 -38.91 -7.62
N LEU A 274 -0.91 -38.12 -7.17
CA LEU A 274 -0.68 -36.83 -6.53
C LEU A 274 -0.24 -37.05 -5.07
N ASN A 275 0.84 -36.37 -4.68
CA ASN A 275 1.22 -36.34 -3.26
C ASN A 275 0.09 -35.70 -2.44
N GLU A 276 -0.06 -36.05 -1.15
CA GLU A 276 -1.13 -35.51 -0.28
C GLU A 276 -1.23 -33.97 -0.38
N LYS A 277 -0.10 -33.28 -0.42
CA LYS A 277 -0.02 -31.82 -0.58
C LYS A 277 -0.66 -31.27 -1.86
N GLU A 278 -0.56 -32.01 -2.97
CA GLU A 278 -1.12 -31.57 -4.25
C GLU A 278 -2.63 -31.76 -4.30
N LYS A 279 -3.15 -32.80 -3.63
CA LYS A 279 -4.59 -32.99 -3.45
C LYS A 279 -5.20 -31.88 -2.62
N ASP A 280 -4.58 -31.61 -1.46
CA ASP A 280 -5.02 -30.53 -0.57
C ASP A 280 -5.05 -29.21 -1.34
N LYS A 281 -4.00 -28.92 -2.13
CA LYS A 281 -3.96 -27.71 -2.96
C LYS A 281 -5.12 -27.65 -3.97
N GLN A 282 -5.41 -28.74 -4.68
CA GLN A 282 -6.53 -28.77 -5.63
C GLN A 282 -7.88 -28.58 -4.95
N GLU A 283 -8.10 -29.20 -3.79
CA GLU A 283 -9.33 -29.02 -3.03
C GLU A 283 -9.52 -27.55 -2.60
N GLU A 284 -8.44 -26.89 -2.22
CA GLU A 284 -8.45 -25.48 -1.85
C GLU A 284 -8.67 -24.55 -3.04
N GLU A 285 -8.14 -24.86 -4.22
CA GLU A 285 -8.45 -24.14 -5.46
C GLU A 285 -9.95 -24.27 -5.83
N VAL A 286 -10.53 -25.46 -5.65
CA VAL A 286 -11.97 -25.69 -5.81
C VAL A 286 -12.76 -24.89 -4.77
N ASN A 287 -12.32 -24.88 -3.51
CA ASN A 287 -12.94 -24.13 -2.43
C ASN A 287 -12.93 -22.61 -2.70
N LEU A 288 -11.79 -22.08 -3.12
CA LEU A 288 -11.64 -20.67 -3.46
C LEU A 288 -12.56 -20.27 -4.63
N THR A 289 -12.68 -21.15 -5.62
CA THR A 289 -13.55 -20.92 -6.78
C THR A 289 -15.03 -20.96 -6.39
N TYR A 290 -15.42 -21.91 -5.54
CA TYR A 290 -16.77 -21.97 -4.97
C TYR A 290 -17.11 -20.69 -4.19
N GLN A 291 -16.19 -20.21 -3.35
CA GLN A 291 -16.35 -18.96 -2.60
C GLN A 291 -16.53 -17.75 -3.53
N LEU A 292 -15.74 -17.66 -4.61
CA LEU A 292 -15.86 -16.60 -5.60
C LEU A 292 -17.24 -16.59 -6.28
N LEU A 293 -17.72 -17.75 -6.73
CA LEU A 293 -18.97 -17.84 -7.50
C LEU A 293 -20.21 -17.79 -6.61
N CYS A 294 -20.26 -18.59 -5.54
CA CYS A 294 -21.48 -18.75 -4.74
C CYS A 294 -21.63 -17.68 -3.67
N ILE A 295 -20.52 -17.28 -3.03
CA ILE A 295 -20.56 -16.34 -1.90
C ILE A 295 -20.41 -14.90 -2.39
N ILE A 296 -19.38 -14.62 -3.20
CA ILE A 296 -19.12 -13.25 -3.67
C ILE A 296 -20.07 -12.88 -4.81
N ALA A 297 -20.12 -13.69 -5.88
CA ALA A 297 -21.01 -13.43 -7.00
C ALA A 297 -22.47 -13.87 -6.76
N GLU A 298 -22.79 -14.36 -5.55
CA GLU A 298 -24.15 -14.75 -5.16
C GLU A 298 -24.84 -15.68 -6.18
N VAL A 299 -24.07 -16.56 -6.82
CA VAL A 299 -24.60 -17.53 -7.78
C VAL A 299 -25.25 -18.66 -6.99
N ASN A 300 -26.58 -18.73 -7.03
CA ASN A 300 -27.31 -19.83 -6.40
C ASN A 300 -26.82 -21.19 -6.91
N GLU A 301 -26.77 -22.16 -6.01
CA GLU A 301 -26.38 -23.55 -6.29
C GLU A 301 -27.18 -24.17 -7.45
N ILE A 302 -28.47 -23.82 -7.57
CA ILE A 302 -29.33 -24.27 -8.67
C ILE A 302 -28.77 -23.81 -10.03
N ASN A 303 -28.32 -22.56 -10.16
CA ASN A 303 -27.76 -22.08 -11.43
C ASN A 303 -26.43 -22.78 -11.79
N LEU A 304 -25.65 -23.20 -10.79
CA LEU A 304 -24.43 -24.00 -11.01
C LEU A 304 -24.74 -25.40 -11.51
N LEU A 305 -25.80 -26.02 -10.98
CA LEU A 305 -26.29 -27.31 -11.45
C LEU A 305 -26.87 -27.20 -12.86
N ASP A 306 -27.69 -26.18 -13.12
CA ASP A 306 -28.24 -25.90 -14.44
C ASP A 306 -27.14 -25.66 -15.47
N LEU A 307 -26.07 -24.96 -15.08
CA LEU A 307 -24.89 -24.75 -15.93
C LEU A 307 -24.17 -26.06 -16.24
N ALA A 308 -23.98 -26.93 -15.25
CA ALA A 308 -23.35 -28.24 -15.47
C ALA A 308 -24.19 -29.09 -16.45
N HIS A 309 -25.51 -29.14 -16.24
CA HIS A 309 -26.43 -29.86 -17.13
C HIS A 309 -26.49 -29.26 -18.53
N SER A 310 -26.49 -27.93 -18.68
CA SER A 310 -26.53 -27.28 -19.98
C SER A 310 -25.24 -27.49 -20.77
N MET A 311 -24.09 -27.53 -20.09
CA MET A 311 -22.79 -27.86 -20.69
C MET A 311 -22.74 -29.31 -21.16
N GLU A 312 -23.27 -30.26 -20.38
CA GLU A 312 -23.38 -31.67 -20.77
C GLU A 312 -24.33 -31.86 -21.97
N ALA A 313 -25.47 -31.19 -21.95
CA ALA A 313 -26.45 -31.21 -23.03
C ALA A 313 -26.01 -30.45 -24.30
N ASN A 314 -24.87 -29.75 -24.25
CA ASN A 314 -24.39 -28.83 -25.30
C ASN A 314 -25.42 -27.76 -25.70
N ASP A 315 -26.23 -27.28 -24.75
CA ASP A 315 -27.13 -26.14 -24.97
C ASP A 315 -26.32 -24.84 -24.88
N VAL A 316 -25.74 -24.45 -26.01
CA VAL A 316 -24.87 -23.27 -26.11
C VAL A 316 -25.61 -21.98 -25.71
N GLY A 317 -26.88 -21.85 -26.09
CA GLY A 317 -27.67 -20.65 -25.83
C GLY A 317 -27.96 -20.47 -24.35
N TYR A 318 -28.43 -21.53 -23.69
CA TYR A 318 -28.73 -21.51 -22.27
C TYR A 318 -27.46 -21.39 -21.42
N THR A 319 -26.38 -22.12 -21.79
CA THR A 319 -25.06 -22.03 -21.14
C THR A 319 -24.54 -20.59 -21.17
N GLN A 320 -24.56 -19.93 -22.34
CA GLN A 320 -24.08 -18.56 -22.46
C GLN A 320 -24.93 -17.58 -21.62
N ALA A 321 -26.27 -17.78 -21.59
CA ALA A 321 -27.16 -16.95 -20.78
C ALA A 321 -26.84 -17.03 -19.27
N ILE A 322 -26.51 -18.22 -18.76
CA ILE A 322 -26.10 -18.40 -17.37
C ILE A 322 -24.73 -17.75 -17.13
N ILE A 323 -23.76 -17.95 -18.03
CA ILE A 323 -22.42 -17.33 -17.92
C ILE A 323 -22.50 -15.80 -17.92
N ASP A 324 -23.33 -15.19 -18.77
CA ASP A 324 -23.53 -13.74 -18.82
C ASP A 324 -24.18 -13.21 -17.52
N LYS A 325 -25.05 -14.01 -16.90
CA LYS A 325 -25.60 -13.70 -15.57
C LYS A 325 -24.51 -13.76 -14.49
N ILE A 326 -23.66 -14.79 -14.49
CA ILE A 326 -22.53 -14.93 -13.57
C ILE A 326 -21.56 -13.75 -13.71
N ASN A 327 -21.18 -13.39 -14.95
CA ASN A 327 -20.25 -12.28 -15.21
C ASN A 327 -20.78 -10.92 -14.76
N ARG A 328 -22.10 -10.68 -14.90
CA ARG A 328 -22.74 -9.47 -14.37
C ARG A 328 -22.68 -9.42 -12.85
N GLN A 329 -22.95 -10.53 -12.17
CA GLN A 329 -22.87 -10.61 -10.72
C GLN A 329 -21.43 -10.45 -10.20
N LEU A 330 -20.46 -11.11 -10.84
CA LEU A 330 -19.04 -10.93 -10.53
C LEU A 330 -18.61 -9.47 -10.66
N SER A 331 -19.02 -8.81 -11.75
CA SER A 331 -18.69 -7.39 -11.98
C SER A 331 -19.31 -6.47 -10.93
N ALA A 332 -20.54 -6.78 -10.49
CA ALA A 332 -21.25 -5.98 -9.49
C ALA A 332 -20.70 -6.17 -8.07
N ASN A 333 -20.39 -7.41 -7.68
CA ASN A 333 -20.12 -7.74 -6.28
C ASN A 333 -18.64 -7.85 -5.94
N LEU A 334 -17.76 -8.17 -6.90
CA LEU A 334 -16.33 -8.35 -6.62
C LEU A 334 -15.67 -7.04 -6.20
N ASN A 335 -16.00 -5.92 -6.86
CA ASN A 335 -15.49 -4.57 -6.56
C ASN A 335 -13.95 -4.49 -6.38
N PHE A 336 -13.20 -5.36 -7.08
CA PHE A 336 -11.75 -5.48 -6.96
C PHE A 336 -10.95 -4.20 -7.30
N PRO A 337 -11.36 -3.36 -8.30
CA PRO A 337 -10.61 -2.16 -8.67
C PRO A 337 -10.41 -1.14 -7.54
N ASN A 338 -11.26 -1.14 -6.50
CA ASN A 338 -11.09 -0.27 -5.33
C ASN A 338 -9.90 -0.67 -4.45
N TYR A 339 -9.51 -1.94 -4.52
CA TYR A 339 -8.40 -2.51 -3.75
C TYR A 339 -7.12 -2.53 -4.58
N TRP A 340 -7.24 -2.86 -5.86
CA TRP A 340 -6.10 -2.97 -6.77
C TRP A 340 -5.90 -1.71 -7.62
N VAL A 341 -5.18 -0.73 -7.07
CA VAL A 341 -5.03 0.60 -7.71
C VAL A 341 -4.18 0.55 -8.98
N GLN A 342 -3.44 -0.54 -9.20
CA GLN A 342 -2.65 -0.71 -10.42
C GLN A 342 -3.52 -0.83 -11.68
N ASP A 343 -4.80 -1.21 -11.55
CA ASP A 343 -5.71 -1.34 -12.68
C ASP A 343 -7.16 -1.00 -12.28
N SER A 344 -7.56 0.25 -12.50
CA SER A 344 -8.91 0.76 -12.19
C SER A 344 -10.01 0.19 -13.11
N LYS A 345 -9.65 -0.47 -14.21
CA LYS A 345 -10.59 -1.06 -15.17
C LYS A 345 -10.55 -2.59 -15.18
N PHE A 346 -9.90 -3.19 -14.18
CA PHE A 346 -9.81 -4.64 -14.02
C PHE A 346 -11.20 -5.29 -14.02
N ARG A 347 -11.36 -6.36 -14.80
CA ARG A 347 -12.53 -7.23 -14.74
C ARG A 347 -12.12 -8.70 -14.76
N LEU A 348 -12.76 -9.49 -13.90
CA LEU A 348 -12.68 -10.95 -13.93
C LEU A 348 -13.89 -11.49 -14.68
N LEU A 349 -13.65 -12.31 -15.70
CA LEU A 349 -14.67 -12.95 -16.50
C LEU A 349 -14.55 -14.47 -16.41
N VAL A 350 -15.69 -15.13 -16.52
CA VAL A 350 -15.82 -16.58 -16.61
C VAL A 350 -16.37 -16.92 -18.00
N SER A 351 -15.84 -17.98 -18.60
CA SER A 351 -16.38 -18.59 -19.81
C SER A 351 -16.52 -20.10 -19.64
N ALA A 352 -17.56 -20.68 -20.22
CA ALA A 352 -17.72 -22.13 -20.29
C ALA A 352 -17.04 -22.66 -21.57
N LYS A 353 -16.19 -23.68 -21.42
CA LYS A 353 -15.55 -24.37 -22.54
C LYS A 353 -15.43 -25.86 -22.25
N ASP A 354 -16.01 -26.68 -23.12
CA ASP A 354 -16.16 -28.12 -22.93
C ASP A 354 -16.81 -28.40 -21.55
N HIS A 355 -16.11 -29.05 -20.62
CA HIS A 355 -16.57 -29.28 -19.24
C HIS A 355 -15.83 -28.41 -18.20
N ASN A 356 -15.24 -27.29 -18.61
CA ASN A 356 -14.49 -26.39 -17.73
C ASN A 356 -15.10 -24.99 -17.69
N LEU A 357 -14.97 -24.36 -16.53
CA LEU A 357 -15.03 -22.92 -16.39
C LEU A 357 -13.61 -22.37 -16.53
N GLU A 358 -13.40 -21.44 -17.47
CA GLU A 358 -12.15 -20.74 -17.68
C GLU A 358 -12.25 -19.31 -17.15
N PHE A 359 -11.21 -18.87 -16.42
CA PHE A 359 -11.12 -17.52 -15.87
C PHE A 359 -10.22 -16.64 -16.75
N THR A 360 -10.76 -15.50 -17.16
CA THR A 360 -10.08 -14.52 -18.01
C THR A 360 -10.05 -13.17 -17.32
N ILE A 361 -8.92 -12.47 -17.39
CA ILE A 361 -8.78 -11.11 -16.89
C ILE A 361 -8.86 -10.14 -18.06
N VAL A 362 -9.66 -9.09 -17.92
CA VAL A 362 -9.62 -7.92 -18.79
C VAL A 362 -8.93 -6.80 -18.04
N ASP A 363 -7.87 -6.25 -18.62
CA ASP A 363 -7.14 -5.13 -18.04
C ASP A 363 -7.63 -3.78 -18.58
N ARG A 364 -6.94 -2.71 -18.19
CA ARG A 364 -7.27 -1.34 -18.63
C ARG A 364 -7.26 -1.08 -20.13
N THR A 365 -6.51 -1.85 -20.93
CA THR A 365 -6.48 -1.69 -22.39
C THR A 365 -7.68 -2.34 -23.06
N GLY A 366 -8.43 -3.16 -22.30
CA GLY A 366 -9.50 -3.99 -22.83
C GLY A 366 -9.01 -5.34 -23.38
N THR A 367 -7.72 -5.63 -23.29
CA THR A 367 -7.16 -6.92 -23.72
C THR A 367 -7.53 -8.01 -22.73
N LYS A 368 -7.89 -9.18 -23.28
CA LYS A 368 -8.23 -10.37 -22.52
C LYS A 368 -6.98 -11.24 -22.36
N TYR A 369 -6.67 -11.58 -21.12
CA TYR A 369 -5.58 -12.49 -20.77
C TYR A 369 -6.14 -13.70 -20.04
N SER A 370 -5.59 -14.88 -20.32
CA SER A 370 -5.81 -16.02 -19.43
C SER A 370 -5.28 -15.66 -18.05
N PHE A 371 -5.91 -16.19 -17.00
CA PHE A 371 -5.43 -15.97 -15.64
C PHE A 371 -3.95 -16.37 -15.51
N ASP A 372 -3.50 -17.39 -16.24
CA ASP A 372 -2.12 -17.87 -16.21
C ASP A 372 -1.08 -16.89 -16.75
N GLU A 373 -1.47 -15.99 -17.64
CA GLU A 373 -0.59 -15.03 -18.31
C GLU A 373 -0.30 -13.78 -17.46
N ARG A 374 -0.96 -13.64 -16.29
CA ARG A 374 -0.81 -12.49 -15.40
C ARG A 374 0.13 -12.77 -14.25
N SER A 375 0.62 -11.69 -13.63
CA SER A 375 1.63 -11.76 -12.57
C SER A 375 1.14 -12.59 -11.38
N ASN A 376 2.02 -13.41 -10.81
CA ASN A 376 1.73 -14.18 -9.60
C ASN A 376 1.22 -13.29 -8.46
N GLY A 377 1.75 -12.07 -8.33
CA GLY A 377 1.30 -11.11 -7.33
C GLY A 377 -0.19 -10.76 -7.45
N LEU A 378 -0.72 -10.54 -8.66
CA LEU A 378 -2.16 -10.31 -8.87
C LEU A 378 -2.98 -11.55 -8.46
N LYS A 379 -2.51 -12.75 -8.83
CA LYS A 379 -3.21 -14.00 -8.51
C LYS A 379 -3.35 -14.19 -7.00
N TYR A 380 -2.25 -14.08 -6.26
CA TYR A 380 -2.26 -14.25 -4.80
C TYR A 380 -3.02 -13.12 -4.10
N PHE A 381 -2.92 -11.88 -4.58
CA PHE A 381 -3.71 -10.78 -4.04
C PHE A 381 -5.21 -11.03 -4.19
N LEU A 382 -5.65 -11.44 -5.38
CA LEU A 382 -7.05 -11.79 -5.62
C LEU A 382 -7.50 -12.94 -4.71
N SER A 383 -6.66 -13.93 -4.48
CA SER A 383 -6.94 -15.02 -3.54
C SER A 383 -7.10 -14.56 -2.09
N TYR A 384 -6.27 -13.65 -1.60
CA TYR A 384 -6.47 -13.05 -0.26
C TYR A 384 -7.78 -12.29 -0.17
N PHE A 385 -8.08 -11.51 -1.20
CA PHE A 385 -9.29 -10.71 -1.29
C PHE A 385 -10.55 -11.59 -1.28
N ILE A 386 -10.56 -12.67 -2.09
CA ILE A 386 -11.67 -13.62 -2.13
C ILE A 386 -11.85 -14.30 -0.76
N GLN A 387 -10.78 -14.83 -0.17
CA GLN A 387 -10.83 -15.49 1.14
C GLN A 387 -11.35 -14.55 2.23
N HIS A 388 -10.94 -13.29 2.23
CA HIS A 388 -11.41 -12.32 3.22
C HIS A 388 -12.90 -12.00 3.03
N ARG A 389 -13.31 -11.70 1.79
CA ARG A 389 -14.69 -11.33 1.45
C ARG A 389 -15.68 -12.46 1.74
N SER A 390 -15.30 -13.69 1.40
CA SER A 390 -16.13 -14.89 1.58
C SER A 390 -16.20 -15.39 3.03
N TYR A 391 -15.27 -14.97 3.89
CA TYR A 391 -15.21 -15.45 5.27
C TYR A 391 -16.25 -14.80 6.17
N GLU A 392 -16.99 -15.62 6.91
CA GLU A 392 -17.88 -15.19 7.99
C GLU A 392 -17.39 -15.76 9.34
N PRO A 393 -17.24 -14.92 10.38
CA PRO A 393 -16.77 -15.38 11.68
C PRO A 393 -17.81 -16.29 12.35
N PRO A 394 -17.39 -17.42 12.94
CA PRO A 394 -18.30 -18.34 13.61
C PRO A 394 -19.00 -17.66 14.79
N ASN A 395 -20.33 -17.74 14.83
CA ASN A 395 -21.18 -17.12 15.85
C ASN A 395 -20.99 -15.59 16.00
N ASN A 396 -20.45 -14.92 14.95
CA ASN A 396 -20.13 -13.50 14.95
C ASN A 396 -19.19 -13.03 16.09
N ILE A 397 -18.39 -13.96 16.64
CA ILE A 397 -17.39 -13.65 17.67
C ILE A 397 -16.20 -12.96 16.99
N PRO A 398 -15.66 -11.85 17.54
CA PRO A 398 -14.44 -11.23 17.03
C PRO A 398 -13.28 -12.23 16.96
N GLU A 399 -12.47 -12.14 15.92
CA GLU A 399 -11.28 -13.00 15.74
C GLU A 399 -10.01 -12.17 15.57
N ILE A 400 -8.87 -12.86 15.60
CA ILE A 400 -7.55 -12.32 15.33
C ILE A 400 -7.03 -12.93 14.03
N LEU A 401 -6.88 -12.11 12.99
CA LEU A 401 -6.25 -12.50 11.73
C LEU A 401 -4.73 -12.49 11.90
N LEU A 402 -4.09 -13.64 11.68
CA LEU A 402 -2.64 -13.81 11.72
C LEU A 402 -2.10 -14.01 10.30
N MET A 403 -1.10 -13.24 9.90
CA MET A 403 -0.48 -13.33 8.57
C MET A 403 1.05 -13.38 8.68
N ASP A 404 1.64 -14.37 8.01
CA ASP A 404 3.09 -14.59 8.03
C ASP A 404 3.67 -14.32 6.64
N GLU A 405 4.44 -13.24 6.52
CA GLU A 405 5.09 -12.75 5.30
C GLU A 405 4.17 -12.73 4.07
N PRO A 406 3.00 -12.06 4.15
CA PRO A 406 2.06 -12.04 3.03
C PRO A 406 2.57 -11.24 1.82
N ASP A 407 3.72 -10.58 1.94
CA ASP A 407 4.43 -9.83 0.91
C ASP A 407 5.22 -10.69 -0.09
N ALA A 408 5.46 -11.98 0.18
CA ALA A 408 6.41 -12.83 -0.56
C ALA A 408 6.24 -12.84 -2.10
N PHE A 409 5.02 -12.67 -2.61
CA PHE A 409 4.73 -12.67 -4.06
C PHE A 409 4.26 -11.31 -4.60
N LEU A 410 4.20 -10.27 -3.75
CA LEU A 410 3.58 -8.99 -4.08
C LEU A 410 4.65 -7.94 -4.43
N SER A 411 4.37 -7.14 -5.45
CA SER A 411 5.16 -5.93 -5.72
C SER A 411 4.96 -4.89 -4.61
N SER A 412 5.87 -3.92 -4.46
CA SER A 412 5.76 -2.84 -3.47
C SER A 412 4.39 -2.14 -3.47
N ARG A 413 3.83 -1.90 -4.66
CA ARG A 413 2.50 -1.31 -4.81
C ARG A 413 1.37 -2.26 -4.41
N ALA A 414 1.48 -3.54 -4.72
CA ALA A 414 0.51 -4.55 -4.29
C ALA A 414 0.53 -4.77 -2.76
N GLN A 415 1.69 -4.60 -2.12
CA GLN A 415 1.82 -4.64 -0.67
C GLN A 415 1.12 -3.45 -0.01
N GLN A 416 1.22 -2.26 -0.59
CA GLN A 416 0.45 -1.08 -0.15
C GLN A 416 -1.06 -1.27 -0.35
N ASP A 417 -1.47 -1.89 -1.47
CA ASP A 417 -2.87 -2.26 -1.69
C ASP A 417 -3.37 -3.29 -0.65
N LEU A 418 -2.49 -4.16 -0.13
CA LEU A 418 -2.84 -5.17 0.88
C LEU A 418 -3.18 -4.53 2.24
N LEU A 419 -2.56 -3.38 2.57
CA LEU A 419 -2.89 -2.64 3.79
C LEU A 419 -4.37 -2.22 3.83
N LYS A 420 -4.99 -1.96 2.67
CA LYS A 420 -6.43 -1.63 2.58
C LYS A 420 -7.31 -2.82 2.97
N ILE A 421 -6.91 -4.04 2.60
CA ILE A 421 -7.60 -5.26 3.03
C ILE A 421 -7.49 -5.42 4.55
N PHE A 422 -6.31 -5.15 5.13
CA PHE A 422 -6.14 -5.21 6.59
C PHE A 422 -6.98 -4.16 7.32
N GLU A 423 -7.10 -2.94 6.77
CA GLU A 423 -8.02 -1.92 7.29
C GLU A 423 -9.47 -2.38 7.22
N GLU A 424 -9.92 -2.97 6.12
CA GLU A 424 -11.28 -3.51 6.04
C GLU A 424 -11.51 -4.62 7.06
N VAL A 425 -10.56 -5.55 7.22
CA VAL A 425 -10.63 -6.61 8.25
C VAL A 425 -10.76 -6.03 9.66
N ALA A 426 -10.04 -4.94 9.93
CA ALA A 426 -9.95 -4.34 11.25
C ALA A 426 -11.12 -3.41 11.60
N ASN A 427 -11.89 -2.99 10.61
CA ASN A 427 -13.05 -2.13 10.81
C ASN A 427 -14.34 -2.97 10.88
N SER A 428 -15.29 -2.56 11.72
CA SER A 428 -16.59 -3.21 11.81
C SER A 428 -17.46 -2.69 10.69
N GLU A 429 -17.74 -3.50 9.67
CA GLU A 429 -18.81 -3.21 8.70
C GLU A 429 -20.14 -3.82 9.17
N ASP A 430 -21.27 -3.35 8.62
CA ASP A 430 -22.67 -3.64 9.04
C ASP A 430 -23.04 -5.13 9.16
N ARG A 431 -22.14 -6.06 8.81
CA ARG A 431 -22.35 -7.51 8.84
C ARG A 431 -21.24 -8.34 9.52
N LYS A 432 -20.10 -7.76 9.94
CA LYS A 432 -18.98 -8.53 10.51
C LYS A 432 -18.39 -7.84 11.75
N SER A 433 -18.17 -8.61 12.82
CA SER A 433 -17.41 -8.15 13.99
C SER A 433 -15.98 -7.79 13.59
N ALA A 434 -15.53 -6.58 13.95
CA ALA A 434 -14.15 -6.13 13.75
C ALA A 434 -13.14 -7.15 14.28
N SER A 435 -12.20 -7.58 13.43
CA SER A 435 -11.13 -8.50 13.81
C SER A 435 -9.85 -7.73 14.13
N GLN A 436 -9.02 -8.22 15.04
CA GLN A 436 -7.66 -7.69 15.15
C GLN A 436 -6.77 -8.30 14.06
N VAL A 437 -5.90 -7.53 13.43
CA VAL A 437 -4.93 -8.04 12.45
C VAL A 437 -3.54 -8.00 13.06
N VAL A 438 -2.84 -9.12 13.07
CA VAL A 438 -1.43 -9.20 13.47
C VAL A 438 -0.67 -9.87 12.35
N TYR A 439 0.28 -9.17 11.76
CA TYR A 439 1.08 -9.72 10.67
C TYR A 439 2.56 -9.48 10.88
N VAL A 440 3.37 -10.37 10.33
CA VAL A 440 4.82 -10.20 10.30
C VAL A 440 5.29 -9.94 8.87
N THR A 441 6.28 -9.07 8.71
CA THR A 441 6.84 -8.77 7.40
C THR A 441 8.31 -8.35 7.50
N HIS A 442 9.03 -8.57 6.40
CA HIS A 442 10.36 -8.02 6.16
C HIS A 442 10.33 -6.82 5.20
N SER A 443 9.17 -6.49 4.66
CA SER A 443 9.06 -5.44 3.67
C SER A 443 8.77 -4.07 4.29
N PRO A 444 9.55 -3.03 3.93
CA PRO A 444 9.23 -1.66 4.28
C PRO A 444 8.01 -1.09 3.53
N PHE A 445 7.47 -1.83 2.54
CA PHE A 445 6.28 -1.45 1.79
C PHE A 445 5.00 -2.12 2.30
N LEU A 446 5.08 -3.02 3.28
CA LEU A 446 3.92 -3.58 3.97
C LEU A 446 3.83 -3.04 5.40
N ILE A 447 4.27 -1.80 5.62
CA ILE A 447 4.02 -1.06 6.87
C ILE A 447 3.22 0.19 6.53
N ASP A 448 2.28 0.53 7.41
CA ASP A 448 1.60 1.81 7.32
C ASP A 448 2.40 2.86 8.10
N LYS A 449 3.11 3.72 7.35
CA LYS A 449 3.94 4.78 7.90
C LYS A 449 3.11 5.89 8.56
N ASN A 450 1.83 6.03 8.18
CA ASN A 450 0.92 6.98 8.82
C ASN A 450 0.56 6.55 10.26
N HIS A 451 0.68 5.26 10.55
CA HIS A 451 0.31 4.64 11.83
C HIS A 451 1.52 3.97 12.50
N GLY A 452 2.58 4.74 12.76
CA GLY A 452 3.81 4.24 13.38
C GLY A 452 3.62 3.61 14.78
N GLU A 453 2.56 4.00 15.49
CA GLU A 453 2.13 3.42 16.76
C GLU A 453 1.66 1.96 16.65
N ARG A 454 1.35 1.48 15.45
CA ARG A 454 0.94 0.08 15.16
C ARG A 454 2.11 -0.85 14.90
N ILE A 455 3.33 -0.31 14.78
CA ILE A 455 4.53 -1.05 14.42
C ILE A 455 5.26 -1.54 15.68
N ARG A 456 5.63 -2.83 15.71
CA ARG A 456 6.47 -3.46 16.74
C ARG A 456 7.73 -4.01 16.07
N VAL A 457 8.90 -3.66 16.60
CA VAL A 457 10.16 -4.21 16.09
C VAL A 457 10.62 -5.34 17.02
N LEU A 458 10.83 -6.52 16.46
CA LEU A 458 11.50 -7.63 17.11
C LEU A 458 12.97 -7.64 16.71
N ASP A 459 13.83 -7.58 17.71
CA ASP A 459 15.27 -7.61 17.56
C ASP A 459 15.85 -8.92 18.13
N LYS A 460 16.96 -9.37 17.57
CA LYS A 460 17.69 -10.55 18.06
C LYS A 460 18.72 -10.08 19.09
N GLY A 461 18.49 -10.35 20.36
CA GLY A 461 19.45 -10.08 21.42
C GLY A 461 20.72 -10.92 21.26
N SER A 462 21.79 -10.50 21.93
CA SER A 462 23.07 -11.21 22.01
C SER A 462 22.95 -12.49 22.83
N ASP A 463 23.67 -13.53 22.43
CA ASP A 463 23.84 -14.78 23.19
C ASP A 463 22.53 -15.39 23.74
N TYR A 464 22.31 -15.28 25.05
CA TYR A 464 21.21 -15.92 25.78
C TYR A 464 19.96 -15.08 25.90
N GLU A 465 19.98 -13.85 25.40
CA GLU A 465 18.89 -12.90 25.59
C GLU A 465 17.64 -13.27 24.78
N GLY A 466 17.84 -13.93 23.63
CA GLY A 466 16.76 -14.27 22.72
C GLY A 466 16.11 -13.03 22.09
N THR A 467 14.81 -13.11 21.80
CA THR A 467 14.06 -12.00 21.17
C THR A 467 13.86 -10.81 22.12
N ARG A 468 14.21 -9.60 21.66
CA ARG A 468 13.90 -8.31 22.31
C ARG A 468 12.78 -7.58 21.55
N VAL A 469 11.97 -6.78 22.25
CA VAL A 469 10.81 -6.07 21.67
C VAL A 469 10.96 -4.56 21.83
N VAL A 470 10.97 -3.83 20.74
CA VAL A 470 10.81 -2.38 20.74
C VAL A 470 9.32 -2.06 20.56
N LYS A 471 8.71 -1.56 21.65
CA LYS A 471 7.25 -1.40 21.75
C LYS A 471 6.68 -0.27 20.88
N SER A 472 7.47 0.75 20.58
CA SER A 472 7.04 1.89 19.76
C SER A 472 8.22 2.41 18.95
N VAL A 473 8.04 2.45 17.64
CA VAL A 473 9.03 2.91 16.68
C VAL A 473 9.05 4.44 16.56
N SER A 474 7.88 5.07 16.70
CA SER A 474 7.71 6.53 16.61
C SER A 474 8.48 7.29 17.70
N ARG A 475 8.64 6.72 18.90
CA ARG A 475 9.42 7.32 19.99
C ARG A 475 10.93 7.35 19.74
N ASN A 476 11.44 6.46 18.89
CA ASN A 476 12.86 6.27 18.60
C ASN A 476 13.22 6.70 17.16
N HIS A 477 12.52 7.69 16.59
CA HIS A 477 12.80 8.24 15.26
C HIS A 477 12.87 7.20 14.14
N TYR A 478 12.13 6.10 14.26
CA TYR A 478 12.17 5.01 13.29
C TYR A 478 13.56 4.36 13.11
N GLU A 479 14.55 4.67 13.95
CA GLU A 479 15.88 4.06 13.94
C GLU A 479 15.83 2.53 14.08
N PRO A 480 14.98 1.95 14.97
CA PRO A 480 14.87 0.48 15.05
C PRO A 480 14.45 -0.18 13.73
N LEU A 481 13.73 0.53 12.84
CA LEU A 481 13.42 0.00 11.50
C LEU A 481 14.64 -0.04 10.60
N ARG A 482 15.58 0.90 10.73
CA ARG A 482 16.84 0.90 9.96
C ARG A 482 17.64 -0.36 10.26
N SER A 483 17.73 -0.72 11.54
CA SER A 483 18.39 -1.96 11.96
C SER A 483 17.61 -3.21 11.54
N ALA A 484 16.28 -3.17 11.59
CA ALA A 484 15.42 -4.31 11.23
C ALA A 484 15.42 -4.62 9.72
N PHE A 485 15.47 -3.60 8.86
CA PHE A 485 15.45 -3.74 7.40
C PHE A 485 16.85 -3.62 6.75
N GLY A 486 17.88 -3.23 7.50
CA GLY A 486 19.26 -3.10 7.04
C GLY A 486 19.53 -1.82 6.20
N ALA A 487 20.59 -1.86 5.40
CA ALA A 487 21.10 -0.73 4.61
C ALA A 487 20.06 -0.10 3.65
N PHE A 488 19.02 -0.85 3.26
CA PHE A 488 17.95 -0.35 2.39
C PHE A 488 17.22 0.88 2.96
N VAL A 489 17.08 1.06 4.28
CA VAL A 489 16.40 2.24 4.84
C VAL A 489 17.28 3.49 4.83
N ALA A 490 18.61 3.34 4.71
CA ALA A 490 19.52 4.48 4.60
C ALA A 490 19.41 5.20 3.23
N GLU A 491 18.74 4.59 2.25
CA GLU A 491 18.45 5.18 0.93
C GLU A 491 17.03 5.77 0.86
N THR A 492 16.59 6.47 1.92
CA THR A 492 15.25 7.10 2.02
C THR A 492 14.89 8.02 0.84
N VAL A 493 15.88 8.52 0.10
CA VAL A 493 15.68 9.37 -1.08
C VAL A 493 15.18 8.57 -2.30
N TYR A 494 15.22 7.22 -2.30
CA TYR A 494 14.97 6.41 -3.50
C TYR A 494 13.76 5.47 -3.41
N ILE A 495 13.10 5.36 -2.26
CA ILE A 495 12.11 4.29 -1.99
C ILE A 495 10.65 4.74 -2.17
N SER A 496 10.38 6.04 -2.29
CA SER A 496 9.02 6.59 -2.28
C SER A 496 8.47 6.99 -3.64
N HIS A 497 7.13 7.11 -3.75
CA HIS A 497 6.49 7.59 -4.97
C HIS A 497 6.77 9.07 -5.21
N CYS A 498 6.84 9.87 -4.14
CA CYS A 498 7.25 11.26 -4.15
C CYS A 498 8.17 11.59 -2.96
N ASN A 499 9.22 12.36 -3.21
CA ASN A 499 10.12 12.88 -2.17
C ASN A 499 9.75 14.32 -1.85
N LEU A 500 9.44 14.60 -0.58
CA LEU A 500 9.30 15.95 -0.04
C LEU A 500 10.63 16.34 0.62
N MET A 501 11.41 17.17 -0.05
CA MET A 501 12.64 17.72 0.50
C MET A 501 12.29 18.83 1.50
N VAL A 502 12.84 18.75 2.70
CA VAL A 502 12.67 19.73 3.78
C VAL A 502 14.04 20.13 4.33
N GLU A 503 14.12 21.24 5.05
CA GLU A 503 15.40 21.78 5.50
C GLU A 503 16.00 20.91 6.59
N GLY A 504 15.22 20.50 7.59
CA GLY A 504 15.74 19.84 8.77
C GLY A 504 14.92 18.66 9.29
N PRO A 505 15.48 17.93 10.28
CA PRO A 505 14.76 16.87 10.99
C PRO A 505 13.54 17.41 11.78
N VAL A 506 13.53 18.70 12.10
CA VAL A 506 12.43 19.40 12.79
C VAL A 506 11.17 19.36 11.93
N ASP A 507 11.28 19.77 10.67
CA ASP A 507 10.20 19.72 9.68
C ASP A 507 9.67 18.30 9.51
N GLN A 508 10.58 17.32 9.45
CA GLN A 508 10.20 15.92 9.33
C GLN A 508 9.35 15.46 10.52
N VAL A 509 9.77 15.79 11.75
CA VAL A 509 9.02 15.43 12.97
C VAL A 509 7.67 16.13 13.03
N LEU A 510 7.62 17.43 12.74
CA LEU A 510 6.37 18.21 12.76
C LEU A 510 5.40 17.72 11.67
N LEU A 511 5.82 17.69 10.41
CA LEU A 511 4.93 17.33 9.29
C LEU A 511 4.42 15.90 9.42
N ALA A 512 5.27 14.94 9.78
CA ALA A 512 4.84 13.55 10.00
C ALA A 512 3.90 13.45 11.20
N GLY A 513 4.27 14.05 12.34
CA GLY A 513 3.48 14.01 13.57
C GLY A 513 2.10 14.67 13.43
N VAL A 514 2.04 15.84 12.78
CA VAL A 514 0.78 16.55 12.53
C VAL A 514 -0.08 15.82 11.51
N SER A 515 0.53 15.23 10.47
CA SER A 515 -0.22 14.40 9.52
C SER A 515 -0.88 13.20 10.21
N THR A 516 -0.14 12.46 11.03
CA THR A 516 -0.69 11.35 11.83
C THR A 516 -1.76 11.83 12.80
N TYR A 517 -1.55 12.97 13.46
CA TYR A 517 -2.55 13.60 14.34
C TYR A 517 -3.87 13.88 13.60
N LEU A 518 -3.82 14.56 12.45
CA LEU A 518 -5.01 14.88 11.65
C LEU A 518 -5.72 13.62 11.17
N ARG A 519 -4.98 12.60 10.70
CA ARG A 519 -5.57 11.32 10.28
C ARG A 519 -6.22 10.53 11.42
N THR A 520 -5.74 10.71 12.65
CA THR A 520 -6.21 9.97 13.82
C THR A 520 -7.49 10.57 14.41
N PHE A 521 -7.56 11.91 14.51
CA PHE A 521 -8.64 12.59 15.23
C PHE A 521 -9.62 13.35 14.34
N ASP A 522 -9.34 13.48 13.05
CA ASP A 522 -10.19 14.21 12.11
C ASP A 522 -10.52 13.36 10.89
N VAL A 523 -11.71 13.58 10.31
CA VAL A 523 -12.17 12.93 9.06
C VAL A 523 -11.73 13.78 7.86
N ALA A 524 -10.53 14.35 7.94
CA ALA A 524 -10.04 15.29 6.95
C ALA A 524 -9.94 14.59 5.59
N SER A 525 -10.22 15.35 4.53
CA SER A 525 -10.02 14.88 3.15
C SER A 525 -8.61 14.32 2.99
N LYS A 526 -8.41 13.30 2.13
CA LYS A 526 -7.06 12.76 1.84
C LYS A 526 -6.03 13.83 1.45
N ARG A 527 -6.49 14.99 0.99
CA ARG A 527 -5.68 16.14 0.58
C ARG A 527 -5.25 17.05 1.74
N GLU A 528 -5.89 16.94 2.89
CA GLU A 528 -5.65 17.81 4.06
C GLU A 528 -4.69 17.16 5.08
N SER A 529 -4.03 16.08 4.69
CA SER A 529 -2.96 15.39 5.43
C SER A 529 -1.94 14.84 4.44
N LEU A 530 -0.73 14.55 4.89
CA LEU A 530 0.28 13.86 4.09
C LEU A 530 0.10 12.35 4.19
N ASP A 531 0.08 11.65 3.06
CA ASP A 531 0.15 10.19 3.08
C ASP A 531 1.63 9.78 3.12
N LEU A 532 2.11 9.39 4.31
CA LEU A 532 3.49 8.98 4.54
C LEU A 532 3.84 7.66 3.84
N ASN A 533 2.85 6.92 3.32
CA ASN A 533 3.08 5.77 2.46
C ASN A 533 3.45 6.18 1.03
N GLU A 534 2.89 7.29 0.54
CA GLU A 534 3.16 7.82 -0.81
C GLU A 534 4.31 8.85 -0.84
N VAL A 535 4.48 9.60 0.25
CA VAL A 535 5.45 10.68 0.38
C VAL A 535 6.51 10.32 1.40
N THR A 536 7.77 10.43 1.02
CA THR A 536 8.90 10.38 1.97
C THR A 536 9.44 11.76 2.21
N ILE A 537 9.46 12.15 3.48
CA ILE A 537 10.00 13.43 3.93
C ILE A 537 11.51 13.26 4.12
N VAL A 538 12.28 14.02 3.35
CA VAL A 538 13.75 13.93 3.28
C VAL A 538 14.35 15.19 3.89
N PRO A 539 14.91 15.12 5.11
CA PRO A 539 15.63 16.25 5.70
C PRO A 539 16.99 16.43 5.01
N ALA A 540 17.29 17.67 4.62
CA ALA A 540 18.52 18.01 3.89
C ALA A 540 19.66 18.54 4.77
N GLU A 541 19.42 18.72 6.07
CA GLU A 541 20.37 19.37 7.00
C GLU A 541 20.73 20.80 6.55
N GLY A 542 19.72 21.55 6.11
CA GLY A 542 19.78 22.97 5.73
C GLY A 542 19.34 23.23 4.29
N ALA A 543 18.72 24.41 4.07
CA ALA A 543 18.28 24.85 2.73
C ALA A 543 19.37 24.80 1.65
N SER A 544 20.64 25.06 2.00
CA SER A 544 21.76 25.05 1.03
C SER A 544 22.03 23.67 0.42
N ASN A 545 21.66 22.58 1.11
CA ASN A 545 21.90 21.22 0.65
C ASN A 545 20.77 20.68 -0.24
N ILE A 546 19.57 21.28 -0.14
CA ILE A 546 18.38 20.85 -0.90
C ILE A 546 18.63 20.85 -2.42
N PRO A 547 19.23 21.89 -3.03
CA PRO A 547 19.54 21.88 -4.46
C PRO A 547 20.40 20.69 -4.90
N TYR A 548 21.42 20.35 -4.09
CA TYR A 548 22.31 19.23 -4.37
C TYR A 548 21.57 17.89 -4.29
N LEU A 549 20.84 17.64 -3.21
CA LEU A 549 20.09 16.40 -3.01
C LEU A 549 19.00 16.22 -4.09
N THR A 550 18.31 17.30 -4.44
CA THR A 550 17.32 17.31 -5.52
C THR A 550 17.98 16.95 -6.86
N TYR A 551 19.15 17.53 -7.15
CA TYR A 551 19.92 17.19 -8.34
C TYR A 551 20.36 15.72 -8.34
N LEU A 552 20.77 15.15 -7.21
CA LEU A 552 21.12 13.73 -7.11
C LEU A 552 19.91 12.81 -7.33
N ALA A 553 18.76 13.17 -6.78
CA ALA A 553 17.53 12.40 -6.90
C ALA A 553 17.04 12.36 -8.36
N ARG A 554 17.08 13.49 -9.08
CA ARG A 554 16.59 13.58 -10.48
C ARG A 554 17.66 13.35 -11.55
N GLY A 555 18.95 13.47 -11.22
CA GLY A 555 20.01 13.68 -12.22
C GLY A 555 20.84 12.46 -12.63
N ARG A 556 20.63 11.28 -12.02
CA ARG A 556 21.49 10.10 -12.23
C ARG A 556 20.86 8.96 -13.03
N ASP A 557 19.54 8.84 -13.05
CA ASP A 557 18.84 7.71 -13.68
C ASP A 557 17.89 8.13 -14.80
N SER A 558 17.56 7.17 -15.67
CA SER A 558 16.52 7.33 -16.71
C SER A 558 15.12 7.52 -16.10
N GLU A 559 14.92 7.04 -14.87
CA GLU A 559 13.70 7.29 -14.10
C GLU A 559 13.93 8.39 -13.07
N GLN A 560 13.28 9.54 -13.26
CA GLN A 560 13.30 10.61 -12.27
C GLN A 560 12.15 10.41 -11.27
N PRO A 561 12.41 10.35 -9.95
CA PRO A 561 11.35 10.34 -8.96
C PRO A 561 10.61 11.69 -8.95
N ALA A 562 9.34 11.68 -8.52
CA ALA A 562 8.64 12.94 -8.27
C ALA A 562 9.26 13.62 -7.05
N VAL A 563 9.62 14.89 -7.16
CA VAL A 563 10.23 15.65 -6.07
C VAL A 563 9.49 16.97 -5.89
N ILE A 564 9.14 17.27 -4.65
CA ILE A 564 8.62 18.56 -4.20
C ILE A 564 9.49 19.09 -3.06
N VAL A 565 9.50 20.40 -2.86
CA VAL A 565 10.36 21.05 -1.87
C VAL A 565 9.54 22.01 -1.01
N LEU A 566 9.72 21.92 0.30
CA LEU A 566 9.27 22.92 1.28
C LEU A 566 10.49 23.65 1.84
N LEU A 567 10.42 24.98 1.85
CA LEU A 567 11.48 25.86 2.32
C LEU A 567 10.92 26.90 3.28
N ASP A 568 11.75 27.35 4.20
CA ASP A 568 11.49 28.54 4.97
C ASP A 568 11.59 29.79 4.08
N SER A 569 11.08 30.90 4.59
CA SER A 569 11.03 32.17 3.85
C SER A 569 12.16 33.13 4.21
N ASP A 570 13.25 32.58 4.76
CA ASP A 570 14.48 33.27 5.10
C ASP A 570 15.40 33.44 3.87
N ASP A 571 16.56 34.07 4.07
CA ASP A 571 17.53 34.28 2.99
C ASP A 571 18.09 32.97 2.43
N SER A 572 18.25 31.94 3.28
CA SER A 572 18.75 30.62 2.87
C SER A 572 17.77 29.92 1.94
N GLY A 573 16.49 29.82 2.33
CA GLY A 573 15.41 29.27 1.53
C GLY A 573 15.20 30.03 0.22
N ASN A 574 15.26 31.37 0.26
CA ASN A 574 15.19 32.20 -0.95
C ASN A 574 16.32 31.91 -1.95
N ASN A 575 17.53 31.66 -1.45
CA ASN A 575 18.67 31.29 -2.29
C ASN A 575 18.52 29.88 -2.85
N ALA A 576 18.11 28.91 -2.03
CA ALA A 576 17.84 27.54 -2.46
C ALA A 576 16.77 27.48 -3.56
N LYS A 577 15.66 28.21 -3.41
CA LYS A 577 14.61 28.33 -4.44
C LYS A 577 15.17 28.86 -5.77
N LYS A 578 16.01 29.90 -5.73
CA LYS A 578 16.65 30.45 -6.95
C LYS A 578 17.56 29.42 -7.63
N GLU A 579 18.28 28.59 -6.88
CA GLU A 579 19.13 27.54 -7.43
C GLU A 579 18.32 26.38 -8.04
N LEU A 580 17.24 25.99 -7.38
CA LEU A 580 16.34 24.94 -7.85
C LEU A 580 15.60 25.30 -9.14
N THR A 581 15.21 26.57 -9.32
CA THR A 581 14.28 26.95 -10.39
C THR A 581 14.87 27.85 -11.48
N LYS A 582 15.92 28.62 -11.18
CA LYS A 582 16.47 29.63 -12.11
C LYS A 582 17.94 29.43 -12.44
N LYS A 583 18.82 29.43 -11.44
CA LYS A 583 20.28 29.36 -11.67
C LYS A 583 20.72 27.98 -12.16
N GLY A 584 20.02 26.93 -11.72
CA GLY A 584 20.35 25.55 -12.01
C GLY A 584 21.58 25.03 -11.26
N TYR A 585 21.68 23.70 -11.17
CA TYR A 585 22.71 23.02 -10.38
C TYR A 585 23.52 22.04 -11.25
N GLY A 586 24.75 21.70 -10.82
CA GLY A 586 25.64 20.75 -11.49
C GLY A 586 26.37 21.31 -12.74
N PRO A 587 27.13 20.46 -13.48
CA PRO A 587 28.03 20.90 -14.56
C PRO A 587 27.33 21.64 -15.70
N ARG A 588 26.04 21.34 -15.93
CA ARG A 588 25.22 21.93 -17.01
C ARG A 588 24.38 23.13 -16.55
N LYS A 589 24.40 23.50 -15.26
CA LYS A 589 23.61 24.57 -14.65
C LYS A 589 22.15 24.61 -15.11
N LYS A 590 21.51 23.44 -15.17
CA LYS A 590 20.07 23.35 -15.52
C LYS A 590 19.23 23.39 -14.25
N PRO A 591 18.11 24.12 -14.22
CA PRO A 591 17.15 24.07 -13.12
C PRO A 591 16.69 22.63 -12.87
N PRO A 592 16.92 22.05 -11.67
CA PRO A 592 16.45 20.71 -11.36
C PRO A 592 14.93 20.63 -11.15
N LEU A 593 14.23 21.73 -10.87
CA LEU A 593 12.79 21.75 -10.63
C LEU A 593 12.10 22.95 -11.28
N LYS A 594 10.81 22.80 -11.56
CA LYS A 594 9.92 23.93 -11.91
C LYS A 594 9.52 24.68 -10.64
N GLU A 595 9.18 25.97 -10.79
CA GLU A 595 8.72 26.80 -9.66
C GLU A 595 7.46 26.23 -8.98
N GLU A 596 6.58 25.59 -9.74
CA GLU A 596 5.37 24.97 -9.23
C GLU A 596 5.60 23.80 -8.25
N PHE A 597 6.81 23.23 -8.17
CA PHE A 597 7.14 22.15 -7.23
C PHE A 597 7.79 22.64 -5.92
N VAL A 598 8.07 23.94 -5.82
CA VAL A 598 8.68 24.55 -4.63
C VAL A 598 7.62 25.36 -3.89
N LEU A 599 7.51 25.18 -2.58
CA LEU A 599 6.65 25.95 -1.69
C LEU A 599 7.52 26.62 -0.63
N GLN A 600 7.30 27.91 -0.40
CA GLN A 600 7.85 28.60 0.77
C GLN A 600 6.74 28.83 1.82
N ILE A 601 7.08 28.78 3.10
CA ILE A 601 6.09 28.99 4.18
C ILE A 601 5.35 30.33 4.06
N GLY A 602 6.02 31.39 3.64
CA GLY A 602 5.45 32.72 3.44
C GLY A 602 4.41 32.77 2.31
N ASP A 603 4.46 31.84 1.35
CA ASP A 603 3.44 31.74 0.29
C ASP A 603 2.05 31.40 0.88
N LEU A 604 2.00 30.78 2.07
CA LEU A 604 0.76 30.42 2.76
C LEU A 604 -0.05 31.64 3.23
N ARG A 605 0.58 32.81 3.36
CA ARG A 605 -0.13 34.07 3.71
C ARG A 605 -1.23 34.38 2.70
N GLN A 606 -1.00 34.11 1.41
CA GLN A 606 -1.98 34.32 0.34
C GLN A 606 -3.14 33.32 0.38
N LEU A 607 -2.99 32.23 1.12
CA LEU A 607 -3.96 31.14 1.22
C LEU A 607 -4.78 31.18 2.52
N GLY A 608 -4.61 32.23 3.33
CA GLY A 608 -5.38 32.48 4.54
C GLY A 608 -4.66 32.16 5.86
N VAL A 609 -3.37 31.76 5.83
CA VAL A 609 -2.57 31.60 7.06
C VAL A 609 -2.15 32.97 7.58
N ASN A 610 -2.54 33.28 8.82
CA ASN A 610 -2.29 34.58 9.43
C ASN A 610 -0.95 34.60 10.19
N PHE A 611 0.09 35.14 9.55
CA PHE A 611 1.37 35.47 10.20
C PHE A 611 1.37 36.95 10.66
N PRO A 612 2.01 37.28 11.80
CA PRO A 612 2.19 38.67 12.25
C PRO A 612 2.75 39.57 11.14
N GLU A 613 2.25 40.79 10.98
CA GLU A 613 2.72 41.71 9.93
C GLU A 613 4.21 42.05 10.06
N THR A 614 4.72 42.04 11.30
CA THR A 614 6.13 42.29 11.65
C THR A 614 7.06 41.12 11.29
N LEU A 615 6.52 39.92 11.06
CA LEU A 615 7.30 38.75 10.69
C LEU A 615 7.58 38.74 9.18
N SER A 616 8.85 38.91 8.82
CA SER A 616 9.32 39.01 7.43
C SER A 616 9.65 37.66 6.79
N SER A 617 10.09 36.69 7.60
CA SER A 617 10.64 35.40 7.17
C SER A 617 10.06 34.26 8.00
N PRO A 618 8.80 33.86 7.74
CA PRO A 618 8.18 32.77 8.49
C PRO A 618 8.85 31.40 8.22
N GLU A 619 8.95 30.62 9.29
CA GLU A 619 9.43 29.23 9.38
C GLU A 619 8.27 28.27 9.66
N VAL A 620 8.50 26.95 9.58
CA VAL A 620 7.47 25.92 9.84
C VAL A 620 6.86 26.05 11.24
N GLU A 621 7.66 26.40 12.25
CA GLU A 621 7.23 26.57 13.64
C GLU A 621 6.25 27.73 13.83
N ASP A 622 6.24 28.73 12.94
CA ASP A 622 5.32 29.87 12.98
C ASP A 622 3.87 29.49 12.64
N LEU A 623 3.64 28.26 12.15
CA LEU A 623 2.30 27.70 11.98
C LEU A 623 1.66 27.29 13.31
N ILE A 624 2.45 27.20 14.39
CA ILE A 624 2.02 26.72 15.70
C ILE A 624 1.49 27.88 16.55
N PRO A 625 0.24 27.83 17.03
CA PRO A 625 -0.30 28.85 17.92
C PRO A 625 0.39 28.90 19.28
N ILE A 626 0.54 30.12 19.81
CA ILE A 626 1.27 30.42 21.06
C ILE A 626 0.86 29.54 22.25
N PRO A 627 -0.45 29.29 22.54
CA PRO A 627 -0.82 28.45 23.68
C PRO A 627 -0.26 27.02 23.58
N ILE A 628 -0.17 26.47 22.36
CA ILE A 628 0.41 25.13 22.13
C ILE A 628 1.93 25.19 22.25
N SER A 629 2.57 26.22 21.70
CA SER A 629 4.02 26.43 21.77
C SER A 629 4.50 26.54 23.22
N VAL A 630 3.79 27.30 24.06
CA VAL A 630 4.10 27.45 25.49
C VAL A 630 3.95 26.13 26.23
N LEU A 631 2.85 25.40 26.04
CA LEU A 631 2.65 24.09 26.67
C LEU A 631 3.71 23.09 26.26
N ALA A 632 4.10 23.07 24.97
CA ALA A 632 5.16 22.20 24.47
C ALA A 632 6.51 22.52 25.11
N ALA A 633 6.84 23.81 25.25
CA ALA A 633 8.06 24.25 25.91
C ALA A 633 8.09 23.89 27.40
N GLN A 634 6.98 24.12 28.11
CA GLN A 634 6.85 23.73 29.52
C GLN A 634 7.01 22.23 29.72
N LYS A 635 6.39 21.43 28.84
CA LYS A 635 6.51 19.97 28.87
C LYS A 635 7.95 19.53 28.61
N PHE A 636 8.58 20.03 27.54
CA PHE A 636 9.99 19.75 27.24
C PHE A 636 10.87 20.08 28.45
N ALA A 637 10.70 21.26 29.04
CA ALA A 637 11.49 21.71 30.17
C ALA A 637 11.30 20.83 31.42
N SER A 638 10.12 20.22 31.61
CA SER A 638 9.84 19.29 32.72
C SER A 638 10.49 17.92 32.57
N GLU A 639 10.76 17.47 31.34
CA GLU A 639 11.33 16.15 31.05
C GLU A 639 12.87 16.15 31.06
N VAL A 640 13.49 17.31 30.83
CA VAL A 640 14.95 17.47 30.78
C VAL A 640 15.53 17.64 32.19
N ARG A 641 16.63 16.92 32.50
CA ARG A 641 17.32 17.00 33.80
C ARG A 641 17.86 18.40 34.06
N GLY A 642 17.48 19.00 35.20
CA GLY A 642 18.14 20.19 35.75
C GLY A 642 17.23 21.40 35.96
N VAL A 643 16.03 21.42 35.37
CA VAL A 643 15.02 22.46 35.60
C VAL A 643 14.11 22.08 36.76
N ARG A 644 13.81 23.04 37.65
CA ARG A 644 12.84 22.83 38.73
C ARG A 644 11.44 23.03 38.16
N GLU A 645 10.48 22.22 38.60
CA GLU A 645 9.06 22.31 38.25
C GLU A 645 8.41 23.68 38.59
N ARG A 646 9.09 24.50 39.37
CA ARG A 646 8.71 25.88 39.69
C ARG A 646 9.08 26.85 38.57
N ASP A 647 10.24 26.66 37.95
CA ASP A 647 10.82 27.55 36.95
C ASP A 647 10.17 27.30 35.57
N THR A 648 9.51 26.15 35.36
CA THR A 648 8.72 25.89 34.14
C THR A 648 7.46 26.75 34.04
N ARG A 649 6.93 27.22 35.18
CA ARG A 649 5.73 28.06 35.23
C ARG A 649 5.99 29.51 34.80
N ASP A 650 7.25 29.91 34.71
CA ASP A 650 7.65 31.25 34.30
C ASP A 650 7.61 31.43 32.76
N ILE A 651 7.49 30.33 32.00
CA ILE A 651 7.23 30.36 30.56
C ILE A 651 5.74 30.69 30.36
N THR A 652 5.45 31.94 30.02
CA THR A 652 4.09 32.49 29.92
C THR A 652 3.71 32.88 28.49
N GLU A 653 2.42 32.84 28.19
CA GLU A 653 1.86 33.23 26.88
C GLU A 653 2.11 34.72 26.59
N GLU A 654 2.00 35.60 27.59
CA GLU A 654 2.18 37.04 27.38
C GLU A 654 3.61 37.39 26.94
N PHE A 655 4.61 36.71 27.51
CA PHE A 655 6.01 36.98 27.18
C PHE A 655 6.35 36.55 25.77
N VAL A 656 5.89 35.35 25.38
CA VAL A 656 6.04 34.82 24.03
C VAL A 656 5.33 35.70 23.01
N GLN A 657 4.09 36.13 23.31
CA GLN A 657 3.32 37.04 22.46
C GLN A 657 4.07 38.35 22.19
N HIS A 658 4.63 38.99 23.22
CA HIS A 658 5.40 40.22 23.07
C HIS A 658 6.62 40.06 22.14
N LYS A 659 7.32 38.92 22.22
CA LYS A 659 8.47 38.62 21.34
C LYS A 659 8.06 38.40 19.89
N VAL A 660 6.97 37.66 19.66
CA VAL A 660 6.42 37.45 18.31
C VAL A 660 5.93 38.77 17.70
N GLU A 661 5.34 39.66 18.49
CA GLU A 661 4.94 41.01 18.04
C GLU A 661 6.13 41.86 17.60
N LEU A 662 7.30 41.68 18.21
CA LEU A 662 8.56 42.32 17.80
C LEU A 662 9.14 41.74 16.49
N GLY A 663 8.52 40.70 15.92
CA GLY A 663 8.92 40.07 14.66
C GLY A 663 9.94 38.93 14.81
N GLU A 664 10.15 38.41 16.03
CA GLU A 664 10.92 37.18 16.25
C GLU A 664 10.12 35.95 15.78
N THR A 665 10.81 34.92 15.29
CA THR A 665 10.19 33.63 14.91
C THR A 665 9.62 32.94 16.16
N MET A 666 8.67 32.02 15.95
CA MET A 666 8.02 31.34 17.05
C MET A 666 9.01 30.52 17.89
N PHE A 667 9.95 29.83 17.24
CA PHE A 667 10.96 29.07 17.97
C PHE A 667 11.89 30.00 18.78
N ASP A 668 12.40 31.07 18.17
CA ASP A 668 13.31 32.00 18.84
C ASP A 668 12.66 32.70 20.04
N ALA A 669 11.38 33.08 19.90
CA ALA A 669 10.59 33.65 20.99
C ALA A 669 10.46 32.68 22.18
N VAL A 670 10.18 31.40 21.90
CA VAL A 670 10.05 30.37 22.95
C VAL A 670 11.40 30.03 23.57
N ASP A 671 12.44 29.85 22.76
CA ASP A 671 13.80 29.56 23.23
C ASP A 671 14.34 30.69 24.11
N ALA A 672 14.06 31.95 23.76
CA ALA A 672 14.39 33.10 24.60
C ALA A 672 13.71 33.03 25.98
N CYS A 673 12.47 32.53 26.07
CA CYS A 673 11.77 32.32 27.34
C CYS A 673 12.40 31.20 28.16
N VAL A 674 12.69 30.06 27.52
CA VAL A 674 13.31 28.90 28.19
C VAL A 674 14.71 29.26 28.71
N LYS A 675 15.48 30.04 27.93
CA LYS A 675 16.79 30.57 28.33
C LYS A 675 16.76 31.54 29.50
N GLN A 676 15.64 32.22 29.77
CA GLN A 676 15.49 33.04 30.97
C GLN A 676 15.22 32.20 32.23
N CYS A 677 14.59 31.03 32.06
CA CYS A 677 14.27 30.11 33.15
C CYS A 677 15.44 29.18 33.53
N SER A 678 16.32 28.89 32.57
CA SER A 678 17.51 28.02 32.76
C SER A 678 18.82 28.83 32.78
N LYS A 679 19.80 28.39 33.56
CA LYS A 679 21.16 28.98 33.53
C LYS A 679 22.00 28.49 32.35
N ASP A 680 21.50 27.52 31.58
CA ASP A 680 22.20 26.94 30.44
C ASP A 680 21.72 27.56 29.11
N PRO A 681 22.62 28.15 28.30
CA PRO A 681 22.25 28.77 27.03
C PRO A 681 21.89 27.79 25.90
N HIS A 682 22.05 26.46 26.04
CA HIS A 682 21.73 25.48 24.98
C HIS A 682 20.59 24.52 25.39
N TYR A 683 19.62 25.01 26.17
CA TYR A 683 18.67 24.13 26.84
C TYR A 683 17.55 23.59 25.93
N LEU A 684 17.01 24.38 24.99
CA LEU A 684 15.93 23.96 24.11
C LEU A 684 16.47 23.48 22.75
N ASP A 685 16.28 22.20 22.46
CA ASP A 685 16.57 21.62 21.15
C ASP A 685 15.32 21.73 20.24
N LYS A 686 15.49 22.18 18.98
CA LYS A 686 14.38 22.32 18.01
C LYS A 686 13.65 20.98 17.80
N VAL A 687 14.38 19.86 17.73
CA VAL A 687 13.77 18.54 17.52
C VAL A 687 12.98 18.10 18.77
N GLY A 688 13.55 18.29 19.96
CA GLY A 688 12.87 18.08 21.24
C GLY A 688 11.59 18.91 21.41
N PHE A 689 11.62 20.18 20.98
CA PHE A 689 10.44 21.05 20.95
C PHE A 689 9.36 20.51 20.01
N ALA A 690 9.70 20.17 18.77
CA ALA A 690 8.78 19.59 17.80
C ALA A 690 8.10 18.31 18.31
N ARG A 691 8.85 17.41 18.97
CA ARG A 691 8.29 16.21 19.61
C ARG A 691 7.27 16.58 20.69
N SER A 692 7.61 17.56 21.52
CA SER A 692 6.73 18.03 22.60
C SER A 692 5.44 18.63 22.06
N VAL A 693 5.51 19.38 20.95
CA VAL A 693 4.33 19.89 20.24
C VAL A 693 3.41 18.74 19.82
N VAL A 694 3.94 17.73 19.13
CA VAL A 694 3.16 16.57 18.67
C VAL A 694 2.50 15.84 19.85
N GLU A 695 3.21 15.68 20.97
CA GLU A 695 2.61 15.04 22.15
C GLU A 695 1.53 15.90 22.82
N VAL A 696 1.73 17.23 22.89
CA VAL A 696 0.76 18.17 23.47
C VAL A 696 -0.53 18.19 22.65
N ILE A 697 -0.47 18.31 21.32
CA ILE A 697 -1.69 18.32 20.49
C ILE A 697 -2.49 17.01 20.63
N ASN A 698 -1.80 15.86 20.70
CA ASN A 698 -2.44 14.56 20.94
C ASN A 698 -3.11 14.51 22.32
N SER A 699 -2.46 15.03 23.36
CA SER A 699 -3.01 15.09 24.71
C SER A 699 -4.22 16.02 24.79
N LEU A 700 -4.10 17.24 24.25
CA LEU A 700 -5.17 18.23 24.24
C LEU A 700 -6.39 17.74 23.48
N LYS A 701 -6.21 17.08 22.32
CA LYS A 701 -7.35 16.58 21.53
C LYS A 701 -8.12 15.47 22.24
N ARG A 702 -7.43 14.63 23.03
CA ARG A 702 -8.04 13.56 23.86
C ARG A 702 -8.75 14.08 25.11
N ASP A 703 -8.32 15.22 25.64
CA ASP A 703 -8.95 15.86 26.79
C ASP A 703 -10.26 16.56 26.37
N THR A 704 -11.39 16.01 26.80
CA THR A 704 -12.73 16.55 26.53
C THR A 704 -13.10 17.72 27.43
N ASN A 705 -12.36 17.97 28.52
CA ASN A 705 -12.62 19.05 29.48
C ASN A 705 -11.60 20.20 29.39
N ARG A 706 -10.87 20.30 28.28
CA ARG A 706 -9.85 21.34 28.05
C ARG A 706 -10.43 22.76 28.07
N GLU A 707 -9.60 23.73 28.44
CA GLU A 707 -9.97 25.15 28.42
C GLU A 707 -10.26 25.66 26.99
N MET A 708 -11.15 26.67 26.87
CA MET A 708 -11.55 27.25 25.58
C MET A 708 -10.37 27.75 24.75
N LYS A 709 -9.36 28.38 25.38
CA LYS A 709 -8.17 28.87 24.68
C LYS A 709 -7.39 27.77 23.94
N TYR A 710 -7.36 26.55 24.49
CA TYR A 710 -6.69 25.42 23.86
C TYR A 710 -7.54 24.81 22.73
N THR A 711 -8.86 24.95 22.80
CA THR A 711 -9.74 24.57 21.68
C THR A 711 -9.54 25.50 20.50
N GLU A 712 -9.55 26.82 20.72
CA GLU A 712 -9.29 27.81 19.66
C GLU A 712 -7.87 27.67 19.06
N ALA A 713 -6.88 27.41 19.92
CA ALA A 713 -5.52 27.15 19.46
C ALA A 713 -5.43 25.86 18.62
N LEU A 714 -6.10 24.78 19.00
CA LEU A 714 -6.15 23.55 18.20
C LEU A 714 -6.83 23.78 16.85
N ASP A 715 -7.95 24.51 16.80
CA ASP A 715 -8.66 24.79 15.56
C ASP A 715 -7.79 25.61 14.60
N LYS A 716 -7.07 26.62 15.12
CA LYS A 716 -6.12 27.42 14.33
C LYS A 716 -4.92 26.58 13.85
N PHE A 717 -4.39 25.73 14.72
CA PHE A 717 -3.30 24.81 14.39
C PHE A 717 -3.72 23.86 13.26
N GLU A 718 -4.87 23.21 13.38
CA GLU A 718 -5.42 22.32 12.36
C GLU A 718 -5.64 23.06 11.04
N PHE A 719 -6.24 24.27 11.08
CA PHE A 719 -6.46 25.08 9.89
C PHE A 719 -5.16 25.39 9.15
N ASN A 720 -4.12 25.85 9.86
CA ASN A 720 -2.82 26.20 9.27
C ASN A 720 -2.18 25.00 8.56
N PHE A 721 -2.10 23.85 9.24
CA PHE A 721 -1.48 22.65 8.67
C PHE A 721 -2.31 22.01 7.55
N LYS A 722 -3.64 22.08 7.60
CA LYS A 722 -4.51 21.62 6.49
C LYS A 722 -4.26 22.42 5.21
N ILE A 723 -4.06 23.74 5.31
CA ILE A 723 -3.71 24.57 4.14
C ILE A 723 -2.37 24.13 3.58
N LEU A 724 -1.35 23.96 4.43
CA LEU A 724 -0.03 23.48 4.02
C LEU A 724 -0.12 22.13 3.31
N PHE A 725 -0.80 21.15 3.90
CA PHE A 725 -0.90 19.81 3.34
C PHE A 725 -1.67 19.76 2.03
N ARG A 726 -2.75 20.55 1.88
CA ARG A 726 -3.47 20.69 0.61
C ARG A 726 -2.58 21.21 -0.50
N GLU A 727 -1.70 22.14 -0.17
CA GLU A 727 -0.81 22.76 -1.13
C GLU A 727 0.40 21.88 -1.47
N LEU A 728 0.86 21.06 -0.52
CA LEU A 728 1.83 19.99 -0.77
C LEU A 728 1.24 18.85 -1.62
N ASP A 729 0.01 18.40 -1.36
CA ASP A 729 -0.66 17.35 -2.15
C ASP A 729 -0.93 17.81 -3.59
N ARG A 730 -1.29 19.08 -3.79
CA ARG A 730 -1.42 19.69 -5.12
C ARG A 730 -0.12 19.61 -5.90
N ARG A 731 1.02 19.96 -5.28
CA ARG A 731 2.35 19.88 -5.92
C ARG A 731 2.78 18.45 -6.17
N LYS A 732 2.55 17.54 -5.22
CA LYS A 732 2.79 16.09 -5.37
C LYS A 732 2.09 15.59 -6.63
N SER A 733 0.79 15.86 -6.76
CA SER A 733 -0.02 15.44 -7.91
C SER A 733 0.53 15.97 -9.24
N LEU A 734 0.97 17.25 -9.28
CA LEU A 734 1.59 17.83 -10.47
C LEU A 734 2.95 17.18 -10.80
N ALA A 735 3.78 16.92 -9.79
CA ALA A 735 5.10 16.29 -9.97
C ALA A 735 4.98 14.83 -10.43
N GLU A 736 4.01 14.07 -9.92
CA GLU A 736 3.73 12.70 -10.37
C GLU A 736 3.21 12.65 -11.81
N LEU A 737 2.40 13.64 -12.19
CA LEU A 737 1.91 13.79 -13.55
C LEU A 737 3.05 14.14 -14.53
N GLU A 738 3.96 15.04 -14.15
CA GLU A 738 5.19 15.30 -14.91
C GLU A 738 6.00 14.01 -15.10
N ARG A 739 6.27 13.28 -14.01
CA ARG A 739 7.01 12.01 -14.06
C ARG A 739 6.37 11.03 -15.02
N THR A 740 5.05 10.89 -14.98
CA THR A 740 4.31 9.94 -15.83
C THR A 740 4.44 10.31 -17.31
N ARG A 741 4.31 11.60 -17.64
CA ARG A 741 4.52 12.11 -19.00
C ARG A 741 5.95 11.92 -19.50
N GLU A 742 6.95 12.20 -18.65
CA GLU A 742 8.37 12.00 -19.01
C GLU A 742 8.67 10.51 -19.27
N LYS A 743 8.17 9.61 -18.43
CA LYS A 743 8.29 8.16 -18.64
C LYS A 743 7.64 7.71 -19.95
N ALA A 744 6.44 8.21 -20.26
CA ALA A 744 5.76 7.91 -21.52
C ALA A 744 6.57 8.41 -22.72
N SER A 745 7.06 9.65 -22.68
CA SER A 745 7.85 10.25 -23.75
C SER A 745 9.20 9.55 -23.99
N GLN A 746 9.89 9.13 -22.91
CA GLN A 746 11.15 8.40 -23.04
C GLN A 746 10.93 6.99 -23.63
N LYS A 747 9.91 6.26 -23.16
CA LYS A 747 9.57 4.94 -23.73
C LYS A 747 9.17 5.03 -25.21
N LEU A 748 8.44 6.09 -25.57
CA LEU A 748 8.09 6.39 -26.96
C LEU A 748 9.37 6.54 -27.80
N LYS A 749 10.34 7.33 -27.31
CA LYS A 749 11.63 7.54 -27.96
C LYS A 749 12.44 6.23 -28.08
N ASP A 750 12.48 5.40 -27.03
CA ASP A 750 13.24 4.14 -27.04
C ASP A 750 12.67 3.16 -28.08
N ILE A 751 11.33 3.12 -28.23
CA ILE A 751 10.65 2.30 -29.23
C ILE A 751 10.89 2.83 -30.65
N GLU A 752 10.83 4.15 -30.85
CA GLU A 752 11.20 4.79 -32.12
C GLU A 752 12.65 4.43 -32.51
N GLU A 753 13.61 4.62 -31.60
CA GLU A 753 15.03 4.33 -31.83
C GLU A 753 15.27 2.85 -32.12
N SER A 754 14.64 1.95 -31.36
CA SER A 754 14.72 0.50 -31.60
C SER A 754 14.17 0.12 -32.98
N PHE A 755 13.04 0.71 -33.39
CA PHE A 755 12.45 0.44 -34.70
C PHE A 755 13.37 0.87 -35.84
N PHE A 756 13.87 2.11 -35.81
CA PHE A 756 14.76 2.62 -36.85
C PHE A 756 16.15 1.96 -36.85
N SER A 757 16.61 1.44 -35.71
CA SER A 757 17.83 0.64 -35.66
C SER A 757 17.67 -0.72 -36.35
N ASN A 758 16.51 -1.35 -36.22
CA ASN A 758 16.23 -2.65 -36.85
C ASN A 758 15.85 -2.50 -38.33
N HIS A 759 15.31 -1.35 -38.71
CA HIS A 759 14.84 -1.03 -40.06
C HIS A 759 15.49 0.25 -40.61
N PRO A 760 16.81 0.28 -40.87
CA PRO A 760 17.51 1.53 -41.19
C PRO A 760 17.10 2.14 -42.54
N ASN A 761 16.81 1.31 -43.54
CA ASN A 761 16.57 1.74 -44.93
C ASN A 761 15.17 1.35 -45.46
N THR A 762 14.53 0.34 -44.87
CA THR A 762 13.21 -0.17 -45.27
C THR A 762 12.56 -0.93 -44.13
N ALA A 763 11.23 -0.93 -44.09
CA ALA A 763 10.40 -1.75 -43.20
C ALA A 763 9.22 -2.29 -44.00
N ASN A 764 8.76 -3.49 -43.69
CA ASN A 764 7.50 -3.99 -44.24
C ASN A 764 6.32 -3.30 -43.56
N ARG A 765 5.16 -3.26 -44.22
CA ARG A 765 3.94 -2.71 -43.64
C ARG A 765 3.58 -3.41 -42.33
N GLU A 766 3.81 -4.73 -42.22
CA GLU A 766 3.64 -5.49 -40.98
C GLU A 766 4.47 -4.94 -39.81
N ASP A 767 5.76 -4.68 -40.04
CA ASP A 767 6.67 -4.16 -39.01
C ASP A 767 6.22 -2.78 -38.52
N VAL A 768 5.74 -1.93 -39.44
CA VAL A 768 5.19 -0.61 -39.11
C VAL A 768 3.87 -0.71 -38.35
N VAL A 769 2.99 -1.65 -38.70
CA VAL A 769 1.74 -1.89 -37.96
C VAL A 769 2.04 -2.29 -36.52
N GLN A 770 2.91 -3.29 -36.31
CA GLN A 770 3.32 -3.73 -34.98
C GLN A 770 3.98 -2.60 -34.17
N PHE A 771 4.77 -1.76 -34.82
CA PHE A 771 5.36 -0.58 -34.22
C PHE A 771 4.31 0.46 -33.79
N LEU A 772 3.36 0.80 -34.66
CA LEU A 772 2.29 1.74 -34.36
C LEU A 772 1.35 1.20 -33.26
N GLU A 773 1.09 -0.11 -33.21
CA GLU A 773 0.33 -0.74 -32.12
C GLU A 773 1.05 -0.64 -30.78
N LYS A 774 2.37 -0.86 -30.75
CA LYS A 774 3.19 -0.64 -29.54
C LYS A 774 3.18 0.81 -29.09
N LEU A 775 3.22 1.77 -30.04
CA LEU A 775 3.08 3.19 -29.76
C LEU A 775 1.70 3.55 -29.20
N GLU A 776 0.62 3.07 -29.82
CA GLU A 776 -0.75 3.29 -29.35
C GLU A 776 -0.96 2.68 -27.96
N ALA A 777 -0.44 1.49 -27.69
CA ALA A 777 -0.51 0.84 -26.38
C ALA A 777 0.12 1.68 -25.25
N LEU A 778 1.20 2.40 -25.54
CA LEU A 778 1.80 3.34 -24.59
C LEU A 778 0.99 4.62 -24.42
N LEU A 779 0.43 5.16 -25.51
CA LEU A 779 -0.42 6.36 -25.50
C LEU A 779 -1.81 6.12 -24.86
N LEU A 780 -2.18 4.86 -24.63
CA LEU A 780 -3.36 4.47 -23.84
C LEU A 780 -3.12 4.56 -22.32
N LEU A 781 -1.87 4.71 -21.88
CA LEU A 781 -1.53 4.94 -20.46
C LEU A 781 -1.59 6.42 -20.07
N ASP A 782 -1.75 7.31 -21.04
CA ASP A 782 -1.72 8.77 -20.89
C ASP A 782 -3.00 9.38 -21.48
N ASP A 783 -3.95 9.76 -20.62
CA ASP A 783 -5.23 10.42 -20.98
C ASP A 783 -5.05 11.92 -21.31
N SER A 784 -3.83 12.41 -21.54
CA SER A 784 -3.60 13.81 -21.90
C SER A 784 -4.14 14.15 -23.29
N PHE A 785 -4.50 15.43 -23.45
CA PHE A 785 -4.92 16.01 -24.74
C PHE A 785 -3.86 15.82 -25.83
N ASP A 786 -2.58 15.80 -25.46
CA ASP A 786 -1.47 15.55 -26.39
C ASP A 786 -1.55 14.13 -26.98
N SER A 787 -1.95 13.13 -26.19
CA SER A 787 -2.12 11.74 -26.65
C SER A 787 -3.24 11.58 -27.68
N ASP A 788 -4.32 12.34 -27.57
CA ASP A 788 -5.44 12.30 -28.53
C ASP A 788 -5.03 12.78 -29.92
N GLU A 789 -4.26 13.87 -30.00
CA GLU A 789 -3.75 14.41 -31.26
C GLU A 789 -2.67 13.50 -31.88
N ILE A 790 -1.84 12.88 -31.05
CA ILE A 790 -0.89 11.86 -31.50
C ILE A 790 -1.64 10.64 -32.07
N ARG A 791 -2.72 10.17 -31.43
CA ARG A 791 -3.57 9.08 -31.95
C ARG A 791 -4.22 9.43 -33.30
N LYS A 792 -4.70 10.67 -33.48
CA LYS A 792 -5.19 11.14 -34.79
C LYS A 792 -4.10 11.09 -35.85
N GLY A 793 -2.89 11.54 -35.52
CA GLY A 793 -1.73 11.47 -36.40
C GLY A 793 -1.37 10.02 -36.79
N ILE A 794 -1.44 9.07 -35.86
CA ILE A 794 -1.21 7.64 -36.13
C ILE A 794 -2.27 7.11 -37.11
N GLY A 795 -3.53 7.53 -36.94
CA GLY A 795 -4.61 7.23 -37.89
C GLY A 795 -4.33 7.74 -39.30
N CYS A 796 -3.78 8.96 -39.44
CA CYS A 796 -3.36 9.49 -40.74
C CYS A 796 -2.23 8.66 -41.37
N ILE A 797 -1.20 8.29 -40.60
CA ILE A 797 -0.09 7.44 -41.07
C ILE A 797 -0.61 6.08 -41.56
N ARG A 798 -1.57 5.46 -40.85
CA ARG A 798 -2.17 4.18 -41.30
C ARG A 798 -2.82 4.30 -42.68
N ASN A 799 -3.50 5.41 -42.94
CA ASN A 799 -4.17 5.66 -44.22
C ASN A 799 -3.18 6.05 -45.33
N ASP A 800 -2.25 6.97 -45.05
CA ASP A 800 -1.30 7.52 -46.03
C ASP A 800 -0.35 6.45 -46.58
N TYR A 801 0.00 5.44 -45.77
CA TYR A 801 0.92 4.35 -46.14
C TYR A 801 0.20 3.02 -46.40
N GLN A 802 -1.13 3.03 -46.51
CA GLN A 802 -1.98 1.87 -46.83
C GLN A 802 -1.70 0.63 -45.96
N LEU A 803 -1.49 0.84 -44.65
CA LEU A 803 -1.06 -0.21 -43.71
C LEU A 803 -2.11 -1.30 -43.45
N ASN A 804 -3.31 -1.17 -44.03
CA ASN A 804 -4.40 -2.14 -43.93
C ASN A 804 -4.44 -3.15 -45.10
N PHE A 805 -3.57 -3.00 -46.11
CA PHE A 805 -3.55 -3.85 -47.31
C PHE A 805 -2.16 -4.43 -47.55
N ASN A 806 -2.11 -5.74 -47.86
CA ASN A 806 -0.91 -6.49 -48.22
C ASN A 806 0.31 -6.25 -47.30
N LEU A 807 0.26 -6.82 -46.09
CA LEU A 807 1.21 -6.56 -44.99
C LEU A 807 2.67 -6.92 -45.31
N SER A 808 2.88 -7.81 -46.28
CA SER A 808 4.21 -8.30 -46.70
C SER A 808 4.98 -7.32 -47.60
N GLU A 809 4.34 -6.25 -48.09
CA GLU A 809 4.98 -5.25 -48.96
C GLU A 809 5.81 -4.24 -48.14
N PRO A 810 6.90 -3.70 -48.71
CA PRO A 810 7.66 -2.60 -48.10
C PRO A 810 6.85 -1.31 -48.08
N VAL A 811 7.08 -0.46 -47.07
CA VAL A 811 6.45 0.85 -47.00
C VAL A 811 6.98 1.76 -48.12
N GLU A 812 6.05 2.31 -48.90
CA GLU A 812 6.37 3.24 -49.98
C GLU A 812 6.94 4.55 -49.43
N ASN A 813 8.05 5.01 -50.01
CA ASN A 813 8.71 6.27 -49.63
C ASN A 813 9.07 6.33 -48.12
N TYR A 814 9.85 5.35 -47.66
CA TYR A 814 10.28 5.19 -46.26
C TYR A 814 10.89 6.46 -45.64
N GLU A 815 11.59 7.28 -46.42
CA GLU A 815 12.12 8.58 -45.97
C GLU A 815 11.02 9.59 -45.61
N LYS A 816 9.93 9.60 -46.37
CA LYS A 816 8.74 10.40 -46.05
C LYS A 816 8.04 9.87 -44.80
N PHE A 817 7.93 8.55 -44.66
CA PHE A 817 7.38 7.91 -43.45
C PHE A 817 8.16 8.32 -42.21
N LYS A 818 9.49 8.30 -42.28
CA LYS A 818 10.37 8.74 -41.19
C LYS A 818 10.13 10.21 -40.81
N GLN A 819 9.93 11.09 -41.79
CA GLN A 819 9.61 12.50 -41.54
C GLN A 819 8.21 12.69 -40.94
N ASP A 820 7.21 11.96 -41.41
CA ASP A 820 5.83 12.05 -40.91
C ASP A 820 5.73 11.51 -39.48
N LEU A 821 6.45 10.44 -39.16
CA LEU A 821 6.57 9.94 -37.79
C LEU A 821 7.31 10.92 -36.87
N GLN A 822 8.39 11.56 -37.36
CA GLN A 822 9.06 12.61 -36.59
C GLN A 822 8.16 13.83 -36.35
N ARG A 823 7.27 14.17 -37.29
CA ARG A 823 6.27 15.25 -37.13
C ARG A 823 5.21 14.91 -36.10
N LEU A 824 4.82 13.63 -36.00
CA LEU A 824 3.91 13.13 -34.97
C LEU A 824 4.35 13.51 -33.55
N LYS A 825 5.67 13.54 -33.29
CA LYS A 825 6.24 13.95 -32.00
C LYS A 825 5.94 15.40 -31.60
N TYR A 826 5.74 16.26 -32.59
CA TYR A 826 5.52 17.69 -32.38
C TYR A 826 4.06 18.09 -32.52
N SER A 827 3.19 17.25 -33.10
CA SER A 827 1.77 17.58 -33.27
C SER A 827 1.06 17.86 -31.94
N GLY A 828 1.33 17.08 -30.89
CA GLY A 828 0.80 17.35 -29.54
C GLY A 828 1.29 18.68 -28.95
N LYS A 829 2.59 19.00 -29.11
CA LYS A 829 3.16 20.28 -28.63
C LYS A 829 2.60 21.49 -29.37
N PHE A 830 2.42 21.40 -30.69
CA PHE A 830 1.86 22.49 -31.49
C PHE A 830 0.39 22.73 -31.15
N ALA A 831 -0.42 21.68 -30.99
CA ALA A 831 -1.83 21.81 -30.61
C ALA A 831 -2.03 22.41 -29.21
N SER A 832 -1.13 22.09 -28.27
CA SER A 832 -1.14 22.66 -26.91
C SER A 832 -0.67 24.13 -26.88
N GLN A 833 0.26 24.52 -27.76
CA GLN A 833 0.69 25.93 -27.92
C GLN A 833 -0.39 26.79 -28.59
N GLU A 834 -1.04 26.30 -29.65
CA GLU A 834 -2.14 27.00 -30.31
C GLU A 834 -3.34 27.25 -29.37
N LYS A 835 -3.60 26.36 -28.41
CA LYS A 835 -4.61 26.58 -27.38
C LYS A 835 -4.19 27.62 -26.33
N GLN A 836 -2.92 27.64 -25.92
CA GLN A 836 -2.41 28.67 -24.99
C GLN A 836 -2.45 30.06 -25.62
N GLU A 837 -2.08 30.19 -26.89
CA GLU A 837 -2.20 31.44 -27.65
C GLU A 837 -3.67 31.87 -27.81
N ASN A 838 -4.58 30.93 -28.12
CA ASN A 838 -6.01 31.23 -28.18
C ASN A 838 -6.60 31.64 -26.80
N PHE A 839 -6.12 31.06 -25.70
CA PHE A 839 -6.53 31.48 -24.34
C PHE A 839 -5.98 32.87 -23.97
N GLN A 840 -4.76 33.21 -24.38
CA GLN A 840 -4.18 34.55 -24.21
C GLN A 840 -4.95 35.61 -25.01
N ILE A 841 -5.32 35.31 -26.26
CA ILE A 841 -6.11 36.21 -27.11
C ILE A 841 -7.52 36.45 -26.51
N ILE A 842 -8.13 35.43 -25.91
CA ILE A 842 -9.43 35.57 -25.21
C ILE A 842 -9.28 36.40 -23.91
N HIS A 843 -8.15 36.30 -23.21
CA HIS A 843 -7.89 37.08 -22.00
C HIS A 843 -7.56 38.55 -22.30
N GLU A 844 -6.81 38.84 -23.36
CA GLU A 844 -6.55 40.22 -23.82
C GLU A 844 -7.82 40.87 -24.40
N GLY A 845 -8.66 40.10 -25.12
CA GLY A 845 -9.96 40.58 -25.60
C GLY A 845 -10.98 40.88 -24.49
N LYS A 846 -10.87 40.22 -23.31
CA LYS A 846 -11.71 40.50 -22.14
C LYS A 846 -11.24 41.69 -21.31
N LEU A 847 -9.96 42.08 -21.38
CA LEU A 847 -9.43 43.24 -20.67
C LEU A 847 -9.81 44.58 -21.35
N ILE A 848 -10.11 44.57 -22.65
CA ILE A 848 -10.46 45.78 -23.41
C ILE A 848 -11.96 46.17 -23.29
N ASN A 849 -12.83 45.25 -22.84
CA ASN A 849 -14.28 45.49 -22.77
C ASN A 849 -14.85 45.67 -21.33
N SER A 850 -14.03 46.07 -20.35
CA SER A 850 -14.48 46.27 -18.96
C SER A 850 -14.37 47.72 -18.45
N SER A 851 -14.61 48.70 -19.34
CA SER A 851 -14.84 50.10 -18.94
C SER A 851 -16.04 50.68 -19.67
N GLY A 852 -17.23 50.66 -19.04
CA GLY A 852 -18.38 51.44 -19.51
C GLY A 852 -19.77 50.91 -19.16
N ASN A 853 -20.31 51.42 -18.05
CA ASN A 853 -21.73 51.63 -17.71
C ASN A 853 -22.73 50.47 -17.53
N ASN A 854 -23.26 50.45 -16.30
CA ASN A 854 -24.53 49.89 -15.85
C ASN A 854 -25.73 50.32 -16.71
N GLN A 855 -26.61 49.37 -17.06
CA GLN A 855 -28.06 49.43 -16.81
C GLN A 855 -28.80 48.14 -17.24
N SER A 856 -29.62 47.63 -16.31
CA SER A 856 -30.85 46.81 -16.48
C SER A 856 -30.84 45.57 -17.40
N LEU A 857 -30.92 44.39 -16.77
CA LEU A 857 -31.37 43.12 -17.35
C LEU A 857 -32.91 43.03 -17.25
N GLU A 858 -33.60 43.09 -18.39
CA GLU A 858 -34.93 42.52 -18.58
C GLU A 858 -34.84 41.29 -19.49
N LEU A 859 -35.56 40.24 -19.11
CA LEU A 859 -35.67 38.96 -19.82
C LEU A 859 -36.52 39.10 -21.10
N SER A 860 -36.08 38.51 -22.21
CA SER A 860 -36.97 37.81 -23.16
C SER A 860 -36.23 37.01 -24.25
N LYS A 861 -36.60 35.72 -24.39
CA LYS A 861 -36.51 34.86 -25.60
C LYS A 861 -37.12 35.57 -26.84
N PRO A 862 -36.87 35.23 -28.14
CA PRO A 862 -37.02 33.90 -28.83
C PRO A 862 -35.90 33.61 -29.88
N SER A 863 -35.59 32.39 -30.36
CA SER A 863 -36.26 31.41 -31.27
C SER A 863 -36.53 31.86 -32.73
N SER A 864 -36.13 30.97 -33.66
CA SER A 864 -36.54 30.75 -35.08
C SER A 864 -36.24 31.87 -36.09
N LEU A 865 -35.34 31.62 -37.05
CA LEU A 865 -35.62 31.09 -38.41
C LEU A 865 -36.46 32.08 -39.23
N ASP A 866 -35.83 32.68 -40.25
CA ASP A 866 -36.44 32.80 -41.57
C ASP A 866 -35.35 33.06 -42.63
N ASP A 867 -35.54 32.36 -43.74
CA ASP A 867 -34.86 32.44 -45.02
C ASP A 867 -34.97 33.85 -45.66
N ASP A 868 -33.99 34.26 -46.46
CA ASP A 868 -34.07 34.12 -47.92
C ASP A 868 -33.06 35.03 -48.65
N ASN A 869 -32.29 34.39 -49.52
CA ASN A 869 -31.88 34.84 -50.86
C ASN A 869 -31.69 36.34 -51.17
N SER A 870 -30.49 36.72 -51.62
CA SER A 870 -30.16 36.76 -53.07
C SER A 870 -28.91 37.59 -53.42
N LYS A 871 -28.06 36.98 -54.26
CA LYS A 871 -27.38 37.53 -55.46
C LYS A 871 -26.87 38.99 -55.43
N ASN A 872 -25.56 39.19 -55.57
CA ASN A 872 -24.90 39.40 -56.88
C ASN A 872 -23.44 39.89 -56.75
N SER A 873 -22.57 39.15 -57.43
CA SER A 873 -21.47 39.57 -58.31
C SER A 873 -20.68 40.89 -58.09
N SER A 874 -19.36 40.68 -58.02
CA SER A 874 -18.31 41.22 -58.92
C SER A 874 -17.65 42.58 -58.67
N SER A 875 -16.34 42.47 -58.44
CA SER A 875 -15.21 43.11 -59.15
C SER A 875 -14.92 44.59 -58.96
N SER A 876 -13.67 44.89 -58.54
CA SER A 876 -12.63 45.71 -59.21
C SER A 876 -11.63 46.20 -58.14
N GLU A 877 -10.35 45.82 -58.22
CA GLU A 877 -9.23 46.64 -58.75
C GLU A 877 -9.08 47.99 -58.03
N ALA A 878 -7.92 48.56 -57.69
CA ALA A 878 -6.50 48.23 -57.65
C ALA A 878 -5.81 49.53 -57.14
N LYS A 879 -4.49 49.48 -56.90
CA LYS A 879 -3.53 50.62 -56.91
C LYS A 879 -3.53 51.53 -55.65
N ILE A 880 -2.42 52.08 -55.12
CA ILE A 880 -1.06 52.33 -55.65
C ILE A 880 -0.08 52.79 -54.52
N MET A 881 1.22 52.44 -54.68
CA MET A 881 2.50 53.11 -54.30
C MET A 881 2.74 53.61 -52.84
N ASN A 882 3.92 53.50 -52.22
CA ASN A 882 5.29 53.94 -52.59
C ASN A 882 6.33 53.32 -51.58
N ILE A 883 7.42 52.63 -51.91
CA ILE A 883 8.79 53.04 -52.36
C ILE A 883 9.62 53.90 -51.38
N LYS A 884 10.71 53.31 -50.82
CA LYS A 884 12.15 53.72 -50.83
C LYS A 884 12.96 52.74 -49.94
N LYS A 885 13.86 51.85 -50.41
CA LYS A 885 15.28 51.98 -50.86
C LYS A 885 16.13 52.85 -49.90
N SER A 886 17.34 52.51 -49.44
CA SER A 886 18.42 51.61 -49.95
C SER A 886 19.65 51.59 -49.00
N LYS A 887 20.46 50.50 -49.05
CA LYS A 887 21.96 50.39 -49.11
C LYS A 887 22.84 51.17 -48.09
N SER A 888 24.03 50.77 -47.63
CA SER A 888 24.97 49.64 -47.84
C SER A 888 26.24 49.82 -46.95
N LYS A 889 27.04 48.75 -46.85
CA LYS A 889 28.54 48.68 -46.83
C LYS A 889 29.36 48.76 -45.52
N ASN A 890 30.07 47.63 -45.31
CA ASN A 890 31.52 47.41 -45.11
C ASN A 890 32.30 48.00 -43.92
N ASN A 891 32.96 47.09 -43.17
CA ASN A 891 34.42 46.96 -42.96
C ASN A 891 34.64 45.70 -42.09
N THR A 892 35.24 44.58 -42.51
CA THR A 892 36.67 44.21 -42.73
C THR A 892 37.66 44.61 -41.63
N GLY A 893 38.32 43.61 -41.04
CA GLY A 893 39.67 43.73 -40.47
C GLY A 893 39.98 42.83 -39.27
N ASN A 894 40.61 41.66 -39.52
CA ASN A 894 41.81 41.06 -38.89
C ASN A 894 42.16 41.35 -37.42
N ALA A 895 42.85 40.50 -36.64
CA ALA A 895 43.35 39.12 -36.76
C ALA A 895 44.00 38.76 -35.41
N ASP A 896 44.13 37.45 -35.20
CA ASP A 896 45.25 36.75 -34.53
C ASP A 896 45.50 36.77 -33.01
N SER A 897 45.58 35.52 -32.53
CA SER A 897 46.69 34.90 -31.79
C SER A 897 46.52 34.59 -30.29
N THR A 898 46.54 33.26 -30.02
CA THR A 898 47.36 32.52 -29.03
C THR A 898 47.20 32.82 -27.53
N ALA A 899 47.35 31.92 -26.56
CA ALA A 899 47.65 30.49 -26.46
C ALA A 899 47.30 30.02 -25.03
N SER A 900 47.15 28.70 -24.85
CA SER A 900 47.47 27.87 -23.68
C SER A 900 47.47 28.49 -22.26
N SER A 901 46.56 28.00 -21.40
CA SER A 901 46.88 27.20 -20.18
C SER A 901 45.62 26.54 -19.64
#